data_AF-A0AAD5HGQ7-F1
#
_entry.id   AF-A0AAD5HGQ7-F1
#
_cell.length_a   1.000
_cell.length_b   1.000
_cell.length_c   1.000
_cell.angle_alpha   90.00
_cell.angle_beta   90.00
_cell.angle_gamma   90.00
#
_symmetry.space_group_name_H-M   'P 1'
#
loop_
_entity.id
_entity.type
_entity.pdbx_description
1 polymer ?
#
loop_
_entity_poly.entity_id
_entity_poly.type
_entity_poly.pdbx_seq_one_letter_code
_entity_poly.pdbx_strand_id
1 'polypeptide(L)'
;MPSRAKQKQAHGDTDADQVLQAVILSDSFNSRFMPLTYEKPRCLLPVCNVPLIEYTIEFLAISGAQEIFIVATMHAEQIKAYIESSKWSKKNSSSLHIEVVHASECLSVGDALRELDARQLITTDFILVGGDVVSNMKLDKALEAHRSRKRSDSKYTDKNAIMTMVLKEGSSYHPSRARGEESVFVVDPSTNECVHYEPMEPFPRKKRLDINAEIFERHAEIECRNDLIDPLIDICSVEVPALFSENFDWQHLRSDFVRGVLTSDILGKTIYTYISNDSYAARIQNSQQYDSVSRDILKRWTFPIVPETNLQESDIYQYSRGNIYKGTRVMLSKSCIIEDNVQIGSGTVVGENSRVTNSVIGKNCKIGNNVNIEGAYLWDNVIIEDGVAIKRSIVANDAVILTNTTLDNGCIVSFGVKIGPSVALPKYTRVGSQPQPKDDYFDDEEESDDEEGDNAVSDIDLGEQGTGYIWIDKGDNDEDNDPRNLKVASLAFDLKDLSVGKEQGDDSDSASEIGDLSDSDDERDSVGDTWHPEQSQILAARKVEEFKRELEQSISRAFAEQHTVELAALEITGLRMSANGSYDDVRDVIVPAIINQVDLSKPMPSIRTVLKKWGSLIGKVTHGKDDQVHVLHILQVHCADKEQLHKLFLPALRLLYDDDVVEEDAIFRWYNSDRSKQLGPSATALRDKATVFIKWLQEAEEEDSDEDDE
;
A
#
# COMPACT_ATOMS: atom_id res chain seq x y z
N MET A 1 69.65 17.53 20.06
CA MET A 1 68.53 17.00 20.86
C MET A 1 68.34 17.90 22.06
N PRO A 2 67.15 18.48 22.25
CA PRO A 2 66.28 17.99 23.33
C PRO A 2 64.77 17.90 23.00
N SER A 3 64.18 16.86 23.59
CA SER A 3 62.80 16.60 24.05
C SER A 3 61.58 17.21 23.33
N ARG A 4 60.87 16.36 22.58
CA ARG A 4 59.42 16.46 22.28
C ARG A 4 58.63 16.38 23.60
N ALA A 5 57.98 17.48 23.98
CA ALA A 5 56.93 17.48 25.01
C ALA A 5 55.64 16.94 24.37
N LYS A 6 55.08 15.87 24.96
CA LYS A 6 53.77 15.32 24.63
C LYS A 6 52.68 16.37 24.93
N GLN A 7 52.03 16.90 23.90
CA GLN A 7 50.72 17.52 24.04
C GLN A 7 49.73 16.42 24.46
N LYS A 8 49.20 16.53 25.68
CA LYS A 8 47.98 15.83 26.08
C LYS A 8 46.85 16.40 25.22
N GLN A 9 46.32 15.60 24.31
CA GLN A 9 45.03 15.86 23.68
C GLN A 9 43.98 15.84 24.79
N ALA A 10 43.36 17.00 25.02
CA ALA A 10 42.09 17.05 25.73
C ALA A 10 41.04 16.45 24.80
N HIS A 11 40.57 15.24 25.13
CA HIS A 11 39.33 14.68 24.62
C HIS A 11 38.19 15.36 25.39
N GLY A 12 37.45 16.24 24.72
CA GLY A 12 36.30 16.93 25.29
C GLY A 12 35.77 17.99 24.32
N ASP A 13 34.50 17.83 23.92
CA ASP A 13 33.64 18.81 23.23
C ASP A 13 33.75 18.99 21.71
N THR A 14 33.62 17.91 20.93
CA THR A 14 33.28 17.98 19.48
C THR A 14 31.80 17.78 19.14
N ASP A 15 30.95 17.42 20.10
CA ASP A 15 29.52 17.14 19.86
C ASP A 15 28.59 18.35 20.04
N ALA A 16 29.11 19.49 20.51
CA ALA A 16 28.31 20.68 20.80
C ALA A 16 28.05 21.60 19.58
N ASP A 17 28.73 21.36 18.46
CA ASP A 17 28.69 22.22 17.26
C ASP A 17 28.02 21.57 16.03
N GLN A 18 27.40 20.40 16.17
CA GLN A 18 26.68 19.77 15.06
C GLN A 18 25.28 20.37 14.90
N VAL A 19 25.06 20.98 13.73
CA VAL A 19 23.79 21.56 13.29
C VAL A 19 22.72 20.47 13.23
N LEU A 20 21.63 20.64 13.97
CA LEU A 20 20.51 19.69 13.92
C LEU A 20 19.70 19.92 12.64
N GLN A 21 19.77 18.96 11.73
CA GLN A 21 19.05 18.95 10.46
C GLN A 21 17.69 18.25 10.63
N ALA A 22 16.69 18.69 9.89
CA ALA A 22 15.39 18.03 9.81
C ALA A 22 14.91 17.97 8.35
N VAL A 23 14.19 16.91 8.03
CA VAL A 23 13.60 16.64 6.73
C VAL A 23 12.09 16.57 6.91
N ILE A 24 11.37 17.42 6.16
CA ILE A 24 9.92 17.39 6.07
C ILE A 24 9.52 16.77 4.73
N LEU A 25 8.80 15.66 4.78
CA LEU A 25 8.11 15.10 3.62
C LEU A 25 6.79 15.85 3.44
N SER A 26 6.71 16.72 2.44
CA SER A 26 5.54 17.61 2.29
C SER A 26 4.29 16.89 1.76
N ASP A 27 4.46 15.73 1.12
CA ASP A 27 3.40 14.88 0.59
C ASP A 27 3.27 13.58 1.39
N SER A 28 2.07 13.00 1.43
CA SER A 28 1.81 11.66 1.96
C SER A 28 1.81 10.57 0.90
N PHE A 29 1.76 10.92 -0.40
CA PHE A 29 1.61 9.96 -1.48
C PHE A 29 0.33 9.11 -1.32
N ASN A 30 -0.79 9.77 -0.99
CA ASN A 30 -2.08 9.10 -0.86
C ASN A 30 -3.24 9.97 -1.38
N SER A 31 -4.31 9.32 -1.83
CA SER A 31 -5.47 9.96 -2.45
C SER A 31 -6.54 10.42 -1.45
N ARG A 32 -6.38 10.17 -0.15
CA ARG A 32 -7.44 10.27 0.89
C ARG A 32 -8.13 11.63 1.03
N PHE A 33 -7.43 12.72 0.71
CA PHE A 33 -7.97 14.08 0.77
C PHE A 33 -8.43 14.60 -0.59
N MET A 34 -8.42 13.78 -1.65
CA MET A 34 -9.04 14.16 -2.92
C MET A 34 -10.54 14.40 -2.71
N PRO A 35 -11.12 15.46 -3.32
CA PRO A 35 -10.56 16.34 -4.36
C PRO A 35 -9.69 17.52 -3.87
N LEU A 36 -9.56 17.76 -2.56
CA LEU A 36 -8.89 18.96 -2.05
C LEU A 36 -7.40 19.01 -2.41
N THR A 37 -6.72 17.86 -2.34
CA THR A 37 -5.28 17.75 -2.60
C THR A 37 -4.91 17.93 -4.07
N TYR A 38 -5.88 17.81 -4.98
CA TYR A 38 -5.66 18.02 -6.41
C TYR A 38 -5.25 19.47 -6.73
N GLU A 39 -5.91 20.44 -6.09
CA GLU A 39 -5.65 21.87 -6.33
C GLU A 39 -4.54 22.43 -5.44
N LYS A 40 -4.47 21.95 -4.19
CA LYS A 40 -3.56 22.48 -3.17
C LYS A 40 -2.91 21.34 -2.39
N PRO A 41 -1.59 21.36 -2.17
CA PRO A 41 -0.91 20.27 -1.46
C PRO A 41 -1.39 20.18 -0.01
N ARG A 42 -1.39 18.96 0.52
CA ARG A 42 -1.96 18.64 1.84
C ARG A 42 -1.33 19.47 2.97
N CYS A 43 -0.02 19.67 2.94
CA CYS A 43 0.71 20.46 3.92
C CYS A 43 0.28 21.94 3.99
N LEU A 44 -0.41 22.46 2.96
CA LEU A 44 -0.94 23.82 2.94
C LEU A 44 -2.44 23.91 3.26
N LEU A 45 -3.11 22.79 3.54
CA LEU A 45 -4.50 22.81 3.99
C LEU A 45 -4.58 23.46 5.38
N PRO A 46 -5.57 24.34 5.64
CA PRO A 46 -5.65 25.06 6.89
C PRO A 46 -6.30 24.22 8.00
N VAL A 47 -5.62 24.06 9.14
CA VAL A 47 -6.21 23.56 10.39
C VAL A 47 -6.34 24.73 11.34
N CYS A 48 -7.52 24.96 11.90
CA CYS A 48 -7.76 26.13 12.77
C CYS A 48 -7.28 27.45 12.13
N ASN A 49 -7.56 27.63 10.84
CA ASN A 49 -7.19 28.79 9.99
C ASN A 49 -5.68 29.01 9.79
N VAL A 50 -4.83 28.04 10.13
CA VAL A 50 -3.38 28.09 9.91
C VAL A 50 -2.97 26.88 9.06
N PRO A 51 -2.15 27.04 8.01
CA PRO A 51 -1.66 25.91 7.20
C PRO A 51 -0.92 24.87 8.04
N LEU A 52 -1.11 23.58 7.74
CA LEU A 52 -0.51 22.45 8.46
C LEU A 52 1.01 22.57 8.64
N ILE A 53 1.71 22.97 7.58
CA ILE A 53 3.17 23.08 7.58
C ILE A 53 3.71 24.03 8.66
N GLU A 54 2.96 25.05 9.06
CA GLU A 54 3.38 25.98 10.13
C GLU A 54 3.43 25.27 11.48
N TYR A 55 2.50 24.35 11.76
CA TYR A 55 2.52 23.57 12.99
C TYR A 55 3.75 22.67 13.06
N THR A 56 4.11 22.05 11.94
CA THR A 56 5.28 21.18 11.85
C THR A 56 6.58 21.98 11.97
N ILE A 57 6.71 23.13 11.29
CA ILE A 57 7.91 23.98 11.38
C ILE A 57 8.06 24.55 12.80
N GLU A 58 6.97 25.01 13.43
CA GLU A 58 7.02 25.50 14.82
C GLU A 58 7.44 24.39 15.79
N PHE A 59 6.95 23.17 15.61
CA PHE A 59 7.38 22.00 16.38
C PHE A 59 8.88 21.71 16.23
N LEU A 60 9.40 21.75 15.01
CA LEU A 60 10.84 21.55 14.75
C LEU A 60 11.69 22.69 15.32
N ALA A 61 11.19 23.93 15.25
CA ALA A 61 11.84 25.09 15.85
C ALA A 61 11.91 24.97 17.39
N ILE A 62 10.82 24.52 18.04
CA ILE A 62 10.79 24.23 19.48
C ILE A 62 11.78 23.12 19.84
N SER A 63 11.96 22.14 18.96
CA SER A 63 12.92 21.04 19.11
C SER A 63 14.37 21.44 18.85
N GLY A 64 14.63 22.69 18.44
CA GLY A 64 15.98 23.22 18.22
C GLY A 64 16.59 22.88 16.86
N ALA A 65 15.78 22.51 15.86
CA ALA A 65 16.26 22.35 14.49
C ALA A 65 16.82 23.68 13.97
N GLN A 66 17.89 23.62 13.17
CA GLN A 66 18.57 24.79 12.60
C GLN A 66 18.49 24.80 11.08
N GLU A 67 18.46 23.64 10.45
CA GLU A 67 18.28 23.46 9.00
C GLU A 67 17.10 22.53 8.74
N ILE A 68 16.18 22.95 7.87
CA ILE A 68 15.02 22.17 7.45
C ILE A 68 15.04 22.03 5.93
N PHE A 69 14.99 20.79 5.45
CA PHE A 69 14.78 20.45 4.05
C PHE A 69 13.33 20.00 3.85
N ILE A 70 12.58 20.72 3.03
CA ILE A 70 11.21 20.35 2.67
C ILE A 70 11.26 19.67 1.31
N VAL A 71 11.02 18.35 1.26
CA VAL A 71 10.92 17.61 0.01
C VAL A 71 9.52 17.79 -0.55
N ALA A 72 9.43 18.42 -1.71
CA ALA A 72 8.20 18.74 -2.39
C ALA A 72 8.15 18.08 -3.77
N THR A 73 7.07 17.34 -3.99
CA THR A 73 6.78 16.61 -5.23
C THR A 73 5.71 17.37 -6.01
N MET A 74 4.46 17.27 -5.59
CA MET A 74 3.32 17.98 -6.17
C MET A 74 3.27 19.43 -5.70
N HIS A 75 2.88 20.33 -6.62
CA HIS A 75 2.66 21.76 -6.32
C HIS A 75 3.84 22.45 -5.59
N ALA A 76 5.07 22.00 -5.87
CA ALA A 76 6.27 22.48 -5.19
C ALA A 76 6.47 24.00 -5.32
N GLU A 77 6.05 24.60 -6.45
CA GLU A 77 6.05 26.06 -6.64
C GLU A 77 5.14 26.79 -5.63
N GLN A 78 3.95 26.23 -5.33
CA GLN A 78 3.03 26.81 -4.35
C GLN A 78 3.64 26.77 -2.94
N ILE A 79 4.27 25.65 -2.58
CA ILE A 79 4.95 25.47 -1.28
C ILE A 79 6.09 26.49 -1.16
N LYS A 80 6.91 26.60 -2.20
CA LYS A 80 8.02 27.55 -2.23
C LYS A 80 7.53 29.00 -2.09
N ALA A 81 6.52 29.39 -2.87
CA ALA A 81 5.93 30.73 -2.80
C ALA A 81 5.35 31.03 -1.40
N TYR A 82 4.71 30.04 -0.76
CA TYR A 82 4.22 30.16 0.60
C TYR A 82 5.36 30.39 1.60
N ILE A 83 6.42 29.57 1.56
CA ILE A 83 7.57 29.69 2.47
C ILE A 83 8.29 31.03 2.30
N GLU A 84 8.48 31.51 1.07
CA GLU A 84 9.07 32.83 0.79
C GLU A 84 8.23 33.97 1.37
N SER A 85 6.90 33.84 1.38
CA SER A 85 5.98 34.81 1.98
C SER A 85 5.88 34.72 3.52
N SER A 86 6.28 33.58 4.09
CA SER A 86 6.11 33.27 5.51
C SER A 86 7.08 34.04 6.41
N LYS A 87 6.86 33.97 7.72
CA LYS A 87 7.76 34.57 8.73
C LYS A 87 9.17 33.96 8.70
N TRP A 88 9.31 32.73 8.21
CA TRP A 88 10.54 31.95 8.26
C TRP A 88 11.61 32.41 7.27
N SER A 89 11.23 33.03 6.15
CA SER A 89 12.17 33.57 5.16
C SER A 89 12.80 34.90 5.58
N LYS A 90 12.27 35.59 6.61
CA LYS A 90 12.76 36.91 7.03
C LYS A 90 14.09 36.77 7.78
N LYS A 91 15.18 37.25 7.19
CA LYS A 91 16.57 37.20 7.73
C LYS A 91 16.76 37.74 9.17
N ASN A 92 15.80 38.50 9.70
CA ASN A 92 15.90 39.11 11.03
C ASN A 92 15.19 38.32 12.15
N SER A 93 14.42 37.27 11.83
CA SER A 93 13.53 36.61 12.80
C SER A 93 13.82 35.14 13.11
N SER A 94 14.57 34.43 12.27
CA SER A 94 14.78 32.98 12.40
C SER A 94 16.26 32.62 12.31
N SER A 95 16.79 31.94 13.33
CA SER A 95 18.05 31.19 13.26
C SER A 95 17.89 29.87 12.48
N LEU A 96 16.81 29.75 11.71
CA LEU A 96 16.35 28.54 11.03
C LEU A 96 16.48 28.77 9.53
N HIS A 97 17.26 27.92 8.87
CA HIS A 97 17.39 27.88 7.42
C HIS A 97 16.42 26.86 6.85
N ILE A 98 15.54 27.28 5.93
CA ILE A 98 14.57 26.39 5.28
C ILE A 98 14.88 26.36 3.79
N GLU A 99 15.08 25.16 3.26
CA GLU A 99 15.30 24.91 1.84
C GLU A 99 14.21 23.98 1.29
N VAL A 100 13.63 24.36 0.15
CA VAL A 100 12.64 23.54 -0.55
C VAL A 100 13.33 22.76 -1.65
N VAL A 101 13.36 21.44 -1.50
CA VAL A 101 13.94 20.48 -2.43
C VAL A 101 12.83 20.03 -3.39
N HIS A 102 12.93 20.46 -4.64
CA HIS A 102 12.00 20.05 -5.70
C HIS A 102 12.36 18.66 -6.22
N ALA A 103 11.44 17.70 -6.10
CA ALA A 103 11.62 16.31 -6.53
C ALA A 103 10.36 15.84 -7.30
N SER A 104 10.31 16.06 -8.61
CA SER A 104 9.11 15.84 -9.43
C SER A 104 8.78 14.37 -9.72
N GLU A 105 9.76 13.49 -9.66
CA GLU A 105 9.64 12.07 -10.05
C GLU A 105 9.44 11.14 -8.84
N CYS A 106 9.24 11.68 -7.63
CA CYS A 106 9.03 10.87 -6.44
C CYS A 106 7.55 10.52 -6.30
N LEU A 107 7.26 9.21 -6.30
CA LEU A 107 5.92 8.66 -6.07
C LEU A 107 5.78 8.03 -4.68
N SER A 108 6.90 7.73 -4.02
CA SER A 108 6.91 7.14 -2.68
C SER A 108 7.80 7.90 -1.69
N VAL A 109 7.65 7.55 -0.40
CA VAL A 109 8.56 8.04 0.66
C VAL A 109 9.98 7.52 0.42
N GLY A 110 10.11 6.28 -0.05
CA GLY A 110 11.40 5.69 -0.40
C GLY A 110 12.13 6.51 -1.47
N ASP A 111 11.45 6.92 -2.53
CA ASP A 111 12.05 7.73 -3.60
C ASP A 111 12.50 9.10 -3.10
N ALA A 112 11.71 9.72 -2.23
CA ALA A 112 12.09 10.99 -1.60
C ALA A 112 13.39 10.85 -0.79
N LEU A 113 13.59 9.73 -0.08
CA LEU A 113 14.82 9.47 0.67
C LEU A 113 16.00 9.13 -0.26
N ARG A 114 15.78 8.40 -1.35
CA ARG A 114 16.80 8.14 -2.39
C ARG A 114 17.29 9.43 -3.04
N GLU A 115 16.37 10.34 -3.35
CA GLU A 115 16.71 11.64 -3.92
C GLU A 115 17.52 12.51 -2.94
N LEU A 116 17.21 12.44 -1.63
CA LEU A 116 18.00 13.11 -0.60
C LEU A 116 19.42 12.55 -0.50
N ASP A 117 19.58 11.22 -0.60
CA ASP A 117 20.88 10.56 -0.66
C ASP A 117 21.65 10.95 -1.92
N ALA A 118 21.00 10.94 -3.10
CA ALA A 118 21.62 11.34 -4.36
C ALA A 118 22.18 12.77 -4.33
N ARG A 119 21.52 13.68 -3.61
CA ARG A 119 21.96 15.07 -3.43
C ARG A 119 22.96 15.26 -2.28
N GLN A 120 23.16 14.28 -1.42
CA GLN A 120 24.07 14.32 -0.27
C GLN A 120 23.86 15.54 0.64
N LEU A 121 22.59 15.90 0.90
CA LEU A 121 22.22 17.08 1.71
C LEU A 121 22.36 16.84 3.22
N ILE A 122 22.22 15.57 3.64
CA ILE A 122 22.20 15.15 5.04
C ILE A 122 23.64 14.85 5.49
N THR A 123 24.08 15.49 6.56
CA THR A 123 25.46 15.38 7.07
C THR A 123 25.54 14.71 8.44
N THR A 124 24.49 14.85 9.25
CA THR A 124 24.43 14.34 10.63
C THR A 124 23.10 13.66 10.90
N ASP A 125 22.94 13.08 12.10
CA ASP A 125 21.65 12.53 12.54
C ASP A 125 20.55 13.60 12.42
N PHE A 126 19.48 13.25 11.72
CA PHE A 126 18.43 14.17 11.33
C PHE A 126 17.05 13.70 11.80
N ILE A 127 16.11 14.63 11.87
CA ILE A 127 14.72 14.32 12.21
C ILE A 127 13.92 14.19 10.92
N LEU A 128 13.27 13.05 10.70
CA LEU A 128 12.36 12.79 9.59
C LEU A 128 10.90 12.96 10.08
N VAL A 129 10.14 13.85 9.44
CA VAL A 129 8.75 14.14 9.83
C VAL A 129 7.89 14.38 8.58
N GLY A 130 6.60 14.03 8.65
CA GLY A 130 5.61 14.46 7.66
C GLY A 130 5.21 15.93 7.79
N GLY A 131 4.85 16.59 6.69
CA GLY A 131 4.38 17.98 6.66
C GLY A 131 2.98 18.22 7.25
N ASP A 132 2.40 17.21 7.89
CA ASP A 132 1.04 17.11 8.41
C ASP A 132 0.99 16.75 9.91
N VAL A 133 2.09 16.99 10.64
CA VAL A 133 2.24 16.65 12.05
C VAL A 133 1.99 17.87 12.94
N VAL A 134 1.19 17.67 13.99
CA VAL A 134 0.95 18.64 15.06
C VAL A 134 1.43 18.06 16.38
N SER A 135 2.44 18.68 16.98
CA SER A 135 3.05 18.21 18.22
C SER A 135 3.58 19.36 19.08
N ASN A 136 3.51 19.22 20.40
CA ASN A 136 4.14 20.12 21.37
C ASN A 136 5.30 19.46 22.14
N MET A 137 5.72 18.28 21.69
CA MET A 137 6.75 17.48 22.33
C MET A 137 8.14 18.11 22.17
N LYS A 138 8.98 17.99 23.20
CA LYS A 138 10.38 18.39 23.11
C LYS A 138 11.25 17.18 22.81
N LEU A 139 11.94 17.20 21.66
CA LEU A 139 12.76 16.08 21.21
C LEU A 139 14.14 15.98 21.88
N ASP A 140 14.54 16.95 22.71
CA ASP A 140 15.86 16.99 23.37
C ASP A 140 16.24 15.65 24.03
N LYS A 141 15.31 15.08 24.80
CA LYS A 141 15.52 13.80 25.51
C LYS A 141 15.62 12.62 24.55
N ALA A 142 14.83 12.62 23.47
CA ALA A 142 14.83 11.56 22.48
C ALA A 142 16.12 11.60 21.63
N LEU A 143 16.60 12.80 21.28
CA LEU A 143 17.87 13.04 20.60
C LEU A 143 19.05 12.63 21.49
N GLU A 144 19.05 13.02 22.77
CA GLU A 144 20.07 12.59 23.72
C GLU A 144 20.09 11.08 23.87
N ALA A 145 18.91 10.43 23.99
CA ALA A 145 18.81 8.98 24.03
C ALA A 145 19.39 8.33 22.76
N HIS A 146 19.03 8.81 21.57
CA HIS A 146 19.55 8.31 20.29
C HIS A 146 21.07 8.46 20.20
N ARG A 147 21.62 9.66 20.48
CA ARG A 147 23.05 9.92 20.45
C ARG A 147 23.82 9.11 21.49
N SER A 148 23.25 8.95 22.69
CA SER A 148 23.88 8.19 23.78
C SER A 148 24.04 6.70 23.45
N ARG A 149 23.11 6.10 22.70
CA ARG A 149 23.19 4.70 22.26
C ARG A 149 24.35 4.46 21.29
N LYS A 150 24.63 5.43 20.41
CA LYS A 150 25.75 5.36 19.47
C LYS A 150 27.12 5.64 20.11
N ARG A 151 27.17 6.39 21.22
CA ARG A 151 28.43 6.71 21.91
C ARG A 151 29.04 5.45 22.52
N SER A 152 30.35 5.28 22.32
CA SER A 152 31.14 4.13 22.80
C SER A 152 31.24 4.02 24.32
N ASP A 153 30.93 5.09 25.05
CA ASP A 153 31.05 5.17 26.51
C ASP A 153 29.75 4.79 27.26
N SER A 154 28.69 4.44 26.52
CA SER A 154 27.42 4.03 27.11
C SER A 154 27.46 2.55 27.54
N LYS A 155 26.71 2.22 28.60
CA LYS A 155 26.56 0.84 29.10
C LYS A 155 25.90 -0.11 28.08
N TYR A 156 25.18 0.47 27.11
CA TYR A 156 24.50 -0.21 26.02
C TYR A 156 24.87 0.48 24.70
N THR A 157 26.13 0.36 24.28
CA THR A 157 26.57 0.90 23.00
C THR A 157 26.09 -0.01 21.87
N ASP A 158 25.23 0.53 21.02
CA ASP A 158 24.89 -0.09 19.75
C ASP A 158 25.23 0.87 18.60
N LYS A 159 26.21 0.46 17.79
CA LYS A 159 26.62 1.21 16.59
C LYS A 159 25.66 1.00 15.42
N ASN A 160 24.82 -0.02 15.50
CA ASN A 160 23.89 -0.41 14.47
C ASN A 160 22.50 0.21 14.67
N ALA A 161 22.35 1.12 15.65
CA ALA A 161 21.14 1.88 15.90
C ALA A 161 20.91 2.90 14.76
N ILE A 162 19.95 2.61 13.88
CA ILE A 162 19.67 3.46 12.70
C ILE A 162 18.55 4.46 12.93
N MET A 163 17.54 4.09 13.72
CA MET A 163 16.33 4.91 13.86
C MET A 163 15.78 4.84 15.28
N THR A 164 15.29 5.96 15.79
CA THR A 164 14.46 6.03 16.98
C THR A 164 13.07 6.56 16.60
N MET A 165 12.05 5.71 16.67
CA MET A 165 10.65 6.08 16.43
C MET A 165 10.06 6.75 17.68
N VAL A 166 9.47 7.92 17.52
CA VAL A 166 8.87 8.65 18.64
C VAL A 166 7.36 8.38 18.67
N LEU A 167 6.90 7.73 19.74
CA LEU A 167 5.52 7.26 19.89
C LEU A 167 4.82 7.95 21.06
N LYS A 168 3.50 8.09 20.96
CA LYS A 168 2.66 8.67 22.01
C LYS A 168 1.81 7.57 22.66
N GLU A 169 1.85 7.46 23.98
CA GLU A 169 0.93 6.58 24.71
C GLU A 169 -0.51 7.11 24.64
N GLY A 170 -1.47 6.28 24.25
CA GLY A 170 -2.87 6.63 24.08
C GLY A 170 -3.81 5.43 24.23
N SER A 171 -5.03 5.66 24.71
CA SER A 171 -6.01 4.57 24.76
C SER A 171 -6.32 4.05 23.34
N SER A 172 -6.61 2.76 23.20
CA SER A 172 -7.03 2.19 21.90
C SER A 172 -8.25 2.89 21.30
N TYR A 173 -9.10 3.52 22.12
CA TYR A 173 -10.27 4.28 21.67
C TYR A 173 -10.01 5.80 21.58
N HIS A 174 -8.75 6.23 21.64
CA HIS A 174 -8.41 7.65 21.62
C HIS A 174 -8.83 8.29 20.27
N PRO A 175 -9.53 9.44 20.25
CA PRO A 175 -10.05 10.03 19.02
C PRO A 175 -8.98 10.40 17.97
N SER A 176 -7.76 10.70 18.40
CA SER A 176 -6.64 11.04 17.50
C SER A 176 -6.00 9.82 16.83
N ARG A 177 -6.35 8.60 17.25
CA ARG A 177 -5.91 7.37 16.58
C ARG A 177 -6.79 7.12 15.35
N ALA A 178 -6.16 6.90 14.21
CA ALA A 178 -6.89 6.50 13.00
C ALA A 178 -7.49 5.11 13.21
N ARG A 179 -8.79 4.96 12.96
CA ARG A 179 -9.47 3.65 12.96
C ARG A 179 -9.13 2.79 11.74
N GLY A 180 -8.52 3.40 10.72
CA GLY A 180 -8.07 2.75 9.48
C GLY A 180 -6.62 2.26 9.51
N GLU A 181 -5.81 2.74 10.46
CA GLU A 181 -4.38 2.45 10.54
C GLU A 181 -4.01 2.20 12.00
N GLU A 182 -4.46 1.06 12.49
CA GLU A 182 -4.02 0.57 13.78
C GLU A 182 -2.66 -0.10 13.59
N SER A 183 -1.79 -0.06 14.61
CA SER A 183 -0.52 -0.76 14.56
C SER A 183 -0.21 -1.35 15.92
N VAL A 184 0.50 -2.48 15.91
CA VAL A 184 0.98 -3.15 17.11
C VAL A 184 2.49 -3.07 17.12
N PHE A 185 3.02 -2.57 18.23
CA PHE A 185 4.44 -2.50 18.47
C PHE A 185 4.82 -3.54 19.52
N VAL A 186 5.86 -4.31 19.24
CA VAL A 186 6.45 -5.23 20.19
C VAL A 186 7.82 -4.67 20.56
N VAL A 187 7.98 -4.33 21.84
CA VAL A 187 9.15 -3.60 22.34
C VAL A 187 9.82 -4.34 23.50
N ASP A 188 11.15 -4.23 23.60
CA ASP A 188 11.89 -4.63 24.80
C ASP A 188 11.81 -3.51 25.84
N PRO A 189 11.20 -3.72 27.03
CA PRO A 189 11.02 -2.68 28.03
C PRO A 189 12.33 -2.19 28.65
N SER A 190 13.40 -2.96 28.56
CA SER A 190 14.70 -2.62 29.18
C SER A 190 15.53 -1.68 28.31
N THR A 191 15.50 -1.86 26.99
CA THR A 191 16.28 -1.09 26.00
C THR A 191 15.42 -0.08 25.22
N ASN A 192 14.10 -0.27 25.24
CA ASN A 192 13.12 0.33 24.32
C ASN A 192 13.45 0.02 22.85
N GLU A 193 13.99 -1.15 22.55
CA GLU A 193 14.18 -1.64 21.19
C GLU A 193 12.84 -2.08 20.60
N CYS A 194 12.54 -1.70 19.36
CA CYS A 194 11.42 -2.26 18.63
C CYS A 194 11.87 -3.57 18.01
N VAL A 195 11.21 -4.67 18.35
CA VAL A 195 11.62 -6.00 17.91
C VAL A 195 10.68 -6.55 16.84
N HIS A 196 9.41 -6.16 16.89
CA HIS A 196 8.44 -6.49 15.85
C HIS A 196 7.43 -5.35 15.69
N TYR A 197 7.02 -5.10 14.46
CA TYR A 197 6.04 -4.10 14.07
C TYR A 197 5.11 -4.70 13.04
N GLU A 198 3.81 -4.50 13.25
CA GLU A 198 2.80 -4.93 12.29
C GLU A 198 1.64 -3.93 12.22
N PRO A 199 1.27 -3.44 11.02
CA PRO A 199 0.04 -2.70 10.83
C PRO A 199 -1.18 -3.65 10.93
N MET A 200 -2.27 -3.14 11.49
CA MET A 200 -3.53 -3.82 11.68
C MET A 200 -4.60 -3.15 10.82
N GLU A 201 -4.94 -3.80 9.72
CA GLU A 201 -5.99 -3.34 8.84
C GLU A 201 -7.38 -3.74 9.35
N PRO A 202 -8.39 -2.85 9.25
CA PRO A 202 -9.73 -3.17 9.70
C PRO A 202 -10.44 -4.15 8.77
N PHE A 203 -10.18 -4.12 7.46
CA PHE A 203 -10.74 -5.04 6.47
C PHE A 203 -9.66 -5.48 5.46
N PRO A 204 -9.45 -6.79 5.24
CA PRO A 204 -9.97 -7.90 6.05
C PRO A 204 -9.39 -7.87 7.48
N ARG A 205 -10.25 -7.96 8.49
CA ARG A 205 -9.80 -7.83 9.89
C ARG A 205 -8.82 -8.92 10.27
N LYS A 206 -7.55 -8.56 10.43
CA LYS A 206 -6.53 -9.49 10.93
C LYS A 206 -6.80 -9.83 12.40
N LYS A 207 -7.00 -11.12 12.69
CA LYS A 207 -7.37 -11.61 14.05
C LYS A 207 -6.18 -12.15 14.84
N ARG A 208 -5.03 -12.34 14.19
CA ARG A 208 -3.84 -13.00 14.74
C ARG A 208 -2.62 -12.14 14.42
N LEU A 209 -1.66 -12.13 15.34
CA LEU A 209 -0.36 -11.49 15.20
C LEU A 209 0.68 -12.61 15.15
N ASP A 210 1.54 -12.59 14.13
CA ASP A 210 2.54 -13.64 13.91
C ASP A 210 3.94 -13.10 14.26
N ILE A 211 4.44 -13.52 15.43
CA ILE A 211 5.75 -13.09 15.94
C ILE A 211 6.77 -14.22 15.74
N ASN A 212 7.92 -13.88 15.14
CA ASN A 212 9.02 -14.84 14.94
C ASN A 212 9.57 -15.35 16.29
N ALA A 213 9.75 -16.66 16.41
CA ALA A 213 10.19 -17.29 17.65
C ALA A 213 11.61 -16.87 18.09
N GLU A 214 12.48 -16.52 17.14
CA GLU A 214 13.86 -16.10 17.40
C GLU A 214 13.98 -14.87 18.29
N ILE A 215 12.95 -14.02 18.28
CA ILE A 215 12.88 -12.81 19.10
C ILE A 215 12.92 -13.18 20.60
N PHE A 216 12.25 -14.27 20.98
CA PHE A 216 12.22 -14.75 22.36
C PHE A 216 13.54 -15.40 22.82
N GLU A 217 14.41 -15.78 21.88
CA GLU A 217 15.75 -16.28 22.22
C GLU A 217 16.72 -15.14 22.54
N ARG A 218 16.55 -14.00 21.87
CA ARG A 218 17.45 -12.83 21.99
C ARG A 218 17.06 -11.90 23.15
N HIS A 219 15.77 -11.78 23.46
CA HIS A 219 15.25 -10.87 24.49
C HIS A 219 14.65 -11.62 25.68
N ALA A 220 15.02 -11.20 26.90
CA ALA A 220 14.52 -11.81 28.14
C ALA A 220 13.09 -11.38 28.48
N GLU A 221 12.72 -10.15 28.13
CA GLU A 221 11.40 -9.57 28.37
C GLU A 221 10.93 -8.86 27.10
N ILE A 222 9.66 -9.01 26.77
CA ILE A 222 9.02 -8.42 25.59
C ILE A 222 7.65 -7.91 26.00
N GLU A 223 7.30 -6.70 25.55
CA GLU A 223 6.03 -6.05 25.77
C GLU A 223 5.30 -5.82 24.44
N CYS A 224 4.13 -6.44 24.27
CA CYS A 224 3.26 -6.20 23.12
C CYS A 224 2.29 -5.04 23.43
N ARG A 225 2.43 -3.94 22.70
CA ARG A 225 1.70 -2.68 22.93
C ARG A 225 0.80 -2.33 21.75
N ASN A 226 -0.48 -2.17 22.05
CA ASN A 226 -1.52 -1.68 21.13
C ASN A 226 -2.13 -0.35 21.63
N ASP A 227 -1.44 0.33 22.52
CA ASP A 227 -1.80 1.61 23.11
C ASP A 227 -0.93 2.75 22.56
N LEU A 228 -0.14 2.51 21.53
CA LEU A 228 0.77 3.51 20.97
C LEU A 228 0.13 4.18 19.74
N ILE A 229 0.23 5.49 19.70
CA ILE A 229 -0.14 6.33 18.56
C ILE A 229 1.18 6.71 17.86
N ASP A 230 1.24 6.46 16.57
CA ASP A 230 2.39 6.78 15.72
C ASP A 230 2.18 8.13 15.01
N PRO A 231 2.87 9.21 15.44
CA PRO A 231 2.83 10.49 14.76
C PRO A 231 3.77 10.55 13.53
N LEU A 232 4.56 9.50 13.25
CA LEU A 232 5.57 9.50 12.18
C LEU A 232 6.62 10.61 12.36
N ILE A 233 7.13 10.69 13.59
CA ILE A 233 8.28 11.53 13.97
C ILE A 233 9.43 10.59 14.27
N ASP A 234 10.44 10.56 13.40
CA ASP A 234 11.56 9.64 13.50
C ASP A 234 12.88 10.40 13.61
N ILE A 235 13.79 9.91 14.45
CA ILE A 235 15.16 10.39 14.51
C ILE A 235 16.01 9.34 13.79
N CYS A 236 16.59 9.73 12.66
CA CYS A 236 17.28 8.84 11.74
C CYS A 236 18.79 9.13 11.72
N SER A 237 19.57 8.07 11.52
CA SER A 237 20.98 8.19 11.15
C SER A 237 21.13 8.52 9.67
N VAL A 238 22.30 9.03 9.30
CA VAL A 238 22.69 9.30 7.90
C VAL A 238 22.68 8.03 7.04
N GLU A 239 22.71 6.84 7.65
CA GLU A 239 22.67 5.56 6.93
C GLU A 239 21.28 5.26 6.35
N VAL A 240 20.19 5.82 6.92
CA VAL A 240 18.83 5.48 6.51
C VAL A 240 18.57 5.78 5.03
N PRO A 241 18.84 7.00 4.49
CA PRO A 241 18.70 7.26 3.06
C PRO A 241 19.50 6.29 2.17
N ALA A 242 20.74 5.95 2.55
CA ALA A 242 21.57 5.02 1.80
C ALA A 242 20.98 3.59 1.78
N LEU A 243 20.34 3.15 2.88
CA LEU A 243 19.66 1.86 2.92
C LEU A 243 18.45 1.80 1.96
N PHE A 244 17.74 2.91 1.76
CA PHE A 244 16.69 3.01 0.75
C PHE A 244 17.25 3.02 -0.68
N SER A 245 18.44 3.58 -0.89
CA SER A 245 19.16 3.50 -2.18
C SER A 245 19.63 2.08 -2.50
N GLU A 246 19.96 1.27 -1.49
CA GLU A 246 20.36 -0.14 -1.67
C GLU A 246 19.15 -1.06 -1.89
N ASN A 247 18.03 -0.79 -1.21
CA ASN A 247 16.81 -1.59 -1.27
C ASN A 247 15.68 -0.80 -1.97
N PHE A 248 15.53 -1.02 -3.27
CA PHE A 248 14.56 -0.30 -4.11
C PHE A 248 13.10 -0.69 -3.81
N ASP A 249 12.88 -1.90 -3.28
CA ASP A 249 11.54 -2.42 -2.97
C ASP A 249 10.86 -1.71 -1.79
N TRP A 250 11.61 -0.94 -0.99
CA TRP A 250 11.03 -0.20 0.14
C TRP A 250 10.40 1.11 -0.35
N GLN A 251 9.07 1.18 -0.29
CA GLN A 251 8.31 2.37 -0.69
C GLN A 251 7.78 3.13 0.54
N HIS A 252 7.30 2.40 1.54
CA HIS A 252 6.75 2.95 2.78
C HIS A 252 7.68 2.79 3.98
N LEU A 253 7.69 3.80 4.86
CA LEU A 253 8.59 3.83 6.00
C LEU A 253 8.27 2.77 7.07
N ARG A 254 7.00 2.40 7.25
CA ARG A 254 6.56 1.52 8.34
C ARG A 254 6.33 0.08 7.90
N SER A 255 5.48 -0.14 6.89
CA SER A 255 5.16 -1.49 6.39
C SER A 255 6.36 -2.20 5.79
N ASP A 256 7.25 -1.46 5.11
CA ASP A 256 8.33 -2.06 4.33
C ASP A 256 9.67 -1.88 5.02
N PHE A 257 10.05 -0.63 5.33
CA PHE A 257 11.37 -0.35 5.90
C PHE A 257 11.52 -0.89 7.34
N VAL A 258 10.62 -0.52 8.26
CA VAL A 258 10.71 -1.03 9.65
C VAL A 258 10.57 -2.55 9.66
N ARG A 259 9.57 -3.12 8.98
CA ARG A 259 9.40 -4.57 8.90
C ARG A 259 10.62 -5.24 8.29
N GLY A 260 11.11 -4.74 7.16
CA GLY A 260 12.25 -5.26 6.43
C GLY A 260 13.52 -5.26 7.26
N VAL A 261 13.80 -4.19 8.01
CA VAL A 261 14.95 -4.14 8.92
C VAL A 261 14.79 -5.15 10.06
N LEU A 262 13.60 -5.29 10.63
CA LEU A 262 13.35 -6.22 11.74
C LEU A 262 13.35 -7.69 11.32
N THR A 263 12.97 -8.01 10.08
CA THR A 263 12.98 -9.38 9.55
C THR A 263 14.32 -9.77 8.94
N SER A 264 15.17 -8.82 8.56
CA SER A 264 16.43 -9.09 7.86
C SER A 264 17.56 -9.40 8.83
N ASP A 265 17.92 -10.67 8.95
CA ASP A 265 19.08 -11.10 9.76
C ASP A 265 20.43 -10.61 9.19
N ILE A 266 20.50 -10.32 7.89
CA ILE A 266 21.76 -9.96 7.21
C ILE A 266 22.17 -8.52 7.53
N LEU A 267 21.20 -7.61 7.68
CA LEU A 267 21.48 -6.20 7.85
C LEU A 267 22.01 -5.90 9.26
N GLY A 268 21.50 -6.63 10.27
CA GLY A 268 21.95 -6.53 11.67
C GLY A 268 21.79 -5.14 12.28
N LYS A 269 20.86 -4.34 11.76
CA LYS A 269 20.54 -2.98 12.23
C LYS A 269 19.36 -3.02 13.20
N THR A 270 19.36 -2.10 14.16
CA THR A 270 18.37 -2.05 15.24
C THR A 270 17.58 -0.75 15.19
N ILE A 271 16.30 -0.85 15.53
CA ILE A 271 15.36 0.27 15.60
C ILE A 271 14.88 0.39 17.04
N TYR A 272 14.88 1.60 17.57
CA TYR A 272 14.44 1.88 18.92
C TYR A 272 13.15 2.70 18.93
N THR A 273 12.46 2.69 20.07
CA THR A 273 11.31 3.54 20.35
C THR A 273 11.63 4.54 21.47
N TYR A 274 10.95 5.68 21.43
CA TYR A 274 10.87 6.63 22.52
C TYR A 274 9.40 6.94 22.79
N ILE A 275 8.89 6.48 23.93
CA ILE A 275 7.48 6.59 24.29
C ILE A 275 7.30 7.82 25.18
N SER A 276 6.45 8.75 24.75
CA SER A 276 6.12 9.98 25.47
C SER A 276 4.71 9.90 26.07
N ASN A 277 4.56 10.34 27.32
CA ASN A 277 3.29 10.23 28.04
C ASN A 277 2.58 11.59 28.19
N ASP A 278 3.34 12.66 28.38
CA ASP A 278 2.79 13.97 28.79
C ASP A 278 2.55 14.94 27.61
N SER A 279 3.20 14.72 26.47
CA SER A 279 3.13 15.62 25.31
C SER A 279 2.09 15.17 24.29
N TYR A 280 1.44 16.10 23.60
CA TYR A 280 0.57 15.79 22.48
C TYR A 280 1.39 15.63 21.20
N ALA A 281 1.14 14.56 20.46
CA ALA A 281 1.67 14.34 19.12
C ALA A 281 0.64 13.57 18.30
N ALA A 282 0.26 14.11 17.15
CA ALA A 282 -0.66 13.46 16.22
C ALA A 282 -0.36 13.89 14.78
N ARG A 283 -0.67 13.02 13.84
CA ARG A 283 -0.57 13.25 12.40
C ARG A 283 -1.96 13.29 11.78
N ILE A 284 -2.14 14.09 10.73
CA ILE A 284 -3.41 14.21 10.00
C ILE A 284 -3.31 13.45 8.68
N GLN A 285 -3.64 12.16 8.70
CA GLN A 285 -3.61 11.28 7.53
C GLN A 285 -4.98 11.18 6.85
N ASN A 286 -6.07 11.33 7.61
CA ASN A 286 -7.43 11.24 7.10
C ASN A 286 -8.33 12.38 7.63
N SER A 287 -9.53 12.48 7.05
CA SER A 287 -10.51 13.51 7.43
C SER A 287 -11.01 13.34 8.87
N GLN A 288 -11.07 12.10 9.39
CA GLN A 288 -11.38 11.86 10.81
C GLN A 288 -10.33 12.47 11.75
N GLN A 289 -9.05 12.25 11.48
CA GLN A 289 -7.94 12.82 12.25
C GLN A 289 -7.88 14.34 12.12
N TYR A 290 -8.21 14.87 10.94
CA TYR A 290 -8.35 16.31 10.75
C TYR A 290 -9.38 16.89 11.75
N ASP A 291 -10.52 16.22 11.97
CA ASP A 291 -11.51 16.64 12.98
C ASP A 291 -11.04 16.46 14.42
N SER A 292 -10.43 15.32 14.74
CA SER A 292 -9.94 15.08 16.10
C SER A 292 -8.86 16.08 16.49
N VAL A 293 -7.86 16.28 15.62
CA VAL A 293 -6.73 17.19 15.86
C VAL A 293 -7.21 18.63 15.91
N SER A 294 -8.14 19.05 15.03
CA SER A 294 -8.73 20.40 15.09
C SER A 294 -9.43 20.64 16.42
N ARG A 295 -10.22 19.67 16.90
CA ARG A 295 -10.89 19.76 18.21
C ARG A 295 -9.89 19.78 19.37
N ASP A 296 -8.82 19.01 19.28
CA ASP A 296 -7.79 18.93 20.32
C ASP A 296 -7.00 20.25 20.42
N ILE A 297 -6.74 20.90 19.29
CA ILE A 297 -6.18 22.27 19.23
C ILE A 297 -7.13 23.27 19.89
N LEU A 298 -8.43 23.26 19.55
CA LEU A 298 -9.42 24.16 20.14
C LEU A 298 -9.60 23.95 21.66
N LYS A 299 -9.47 22.70 22.11
CA LYS A 299 -9.53 22.33 23.53
C LYS A 299 -8.20 22.55 24.27
N ARG A 300 -7.17 23.07 23.58
CA ARG A 300 -5.83 23.37 24.12
C ARG A 300 -5.01 22.16 24.57
N TRP A 301 -5.24 20.98 24.00
CA TRP A 301 -4.37 19.80 24.24
C TRP A 301 -2.95 20.02 23.69
N THR A 302 -2.82 20.86 22.66
CA THR A 302 -1.56 21.20 21.98
C THR A 302 -0.82 22.39 22.56
N PHE A 303 -1.18 22.86 23.77
CA PHE A 303 -0.54 24.02 24.40
C PHE A 303 0.99 23.86 24.47
N PRO A 304 1.80 24.85 24.07
CA PRO A 304 1.48 26.27 23.83
C PRO A 304 1.02 26.61 22.39
N ILE A 305 0.96 25.63 21.48
CA ILE A 305 0.61 25.83 20.08
C ILE A 305 -0.92 25.84 19.94
N VAL A 306 -1.51 27.01 20.14
CA VAL A 306 -2.97 27.25 20.12
C VAL A 306 -3.30 28.50 19.30
N PRO A 307 -4.54 28.67 18.79
CA PRO A 307 -4.86 29.78 17.89
C PRO A 307 -4.58 31.18 18.46
N GLU A 308 -4.75 31.37 19.77
CA GLU A 308 -4.48 32.65 20.45
C GLU A 308 -2.99 33.03 20.52
N THR A 309 -2.09 32.05 20.35
CA THR A 309 -0.64 32.30 20.27
C THR A 309 -0.28 33.01 18.96
N ASN A 310 -1.21 33.08 18.00
CA ASN A 310 -1.07 33.80 16.74
C ASN A 310 0.22 33.41 15.99
N LEU A 311 0.29 32.13 15.58
CA LEU A 311 1.43 31.56 14.86
C LEU A 311 1.76 32.37 13.59
N GLN A 312 0.74 32.90 12.92
CA GLN A 312 0.84 33.83 11.80
C GLN A 312 0.63 35.27 12.26
N GLU A 313 1.49 36.19 11.80
CA GLU A 313 1.43 37.62 12.15
C GLU A 313 0.11 38.30 11.72
N SER A 314 -0.58 37.76 10.72
CA SER A 314 -1.82 38.31 10.15
C SER A 314 -3.05 38.03 11.01
N ASP A 315 -2.98 37.03 11.88
CA ASP A 315 -4.11 36.55 12.66
C ASP A 315 -4.00 36.97 14.11
N ILE A 316 -5.09 37.55 14.62
CA ILE A 316 -5.19 37.95 16.02
C ILE A 316 -6.47 37.35 16.56
N TYR A 317 -6.34 36.27 17.33
CA TYR A 317 -7.46 35.60 17.99
C TYR A 317 -7.54 35.99 19.46
N GLN A 318 -8.76 36.28 19.93
CA GLN A 318 -9.09 36.46 21.34
C GLN A 318 -9.83 35.25 21.86
N TYR A 319 -9.36 34.71 22.98
CA TYR A 319 -9.98 33.58 23.66
C TYR A 319 -11.13 34.04 24.58
N SER A 320 -12.23 33.30 24.53
CA SER A 320 -13.41 33.47 25.37
C SER A 320 -13.80 32.15 26.02
N ARG A 321 -14.62 32.20 27.09
CA ARG A 321 -15.14 31.00 27.76
C ARG A 321 -15.89 30.10 26.77
N GLY A 322 -15.81 28.79 26.99
CA GLY A 322 -16.37 27.79 26.07
C GLY A 322 -15.43 27.42 24.92
N ASN A 323 -14.12 27.65 25.04
CA ASN A 323 -13.14 27.44 23.96
C ASN A 323 -13.52 28.18 22.66
N ILE A 324 -13.97 29.43 22.82
CA ILE A 324 -14.39 30.26 21.69
C ILE A 324 -13.26 31.20 21.29
N TYR A 325 -12.84 31.13 20.04
CA TYR A 325 -11.78 31.96 19.47
C TYR A 325 -12.38 32.94 18.46
N LYS A 326 -12.16 34.23 18.68
CA LYS A 326 -12.69 35.30 17.81
C LYS A 326 -11.56 36.10 17.19
N GLY A 327 -11.55 36.15 15.87
CA GLY A 327 -10.67 37.00 15.09
C GLY A 327 -11.06 38.48 15.19
N THR A 328 -10.32 39.33 14.47
CA THR A 328 -10.61 40.77 14.42
C THR A 328 -11.75 41.07 13.45
N ARG A 329 -12.51 42.15 13.71
CA ARG A 329 -13.58 42.62 12.81
C ARG A 329 -14.69 41.59 12.56
N VAL A 330 -14.93 40.67 13.50
CA VAL A 330 -16.06 39.72 13.41
C VAL A 330 -17.36 40.44 13.74
N MET A 331 -18.36 40.30 12.87
CA MET A 331 -19.70 40.87 13.07
C MET A 331 -20.69 39.76 13.39
N LEU A 332 -21.14 39.72 14.64
CA LEU A 332 -22.13 38.75 15.12
C LEU A 332 -23.47 39.44 15.32
N SER A 333 -24.53 38.88 14.75
CA SER A 333 -25.89 39.36 15.03
C SER A 333 -26.30 39.07 16.49
N LYS A 334 -27.24 39.87 17.02
CA LYS A 334 -27.71 39.77 18.41
C LYS A 334 -28.41 38.46 18.74
N SER A 335 -29.07 37.85 17.75
CA SER A 335 -29.81 36.59 17.91
C SER A 335 -28.97 35.36 17.56
N CYS A 336 -27.72 35.54 17.13
CA CYS A 336 -26.81 34.43 16.84
C CYS A 336 -26.41 33.70 18.12
N ILE A 337 -26.34 32.38 18.05
CA ILE A 337 -25.91 31.51 19.16
C ILE A 337 -24.59 30.86 18.78
N ILE A 338 -23.54 31.18 19.53
CA ILE A 338 -22.25 30.51 19.43
C ILE A 338 -22.11 29.65 20.68
N GLU A 339 -21.96 28.35 20.47
CA GLU A 339 -21.76 27.37 21.55
C GLU A 339 -20.26 27.12 21.77
N ASP A 340 -19.94 25.98 22.40
CA ASP A 340 -18.57 25.62 22.76
C ASP A 340 -17.74 25.14 21.57
N ASN A 341 -16.42 25.30 21.70
CA ASN A 341 -15.38 24.88 20.75
C ASN A 341 -15.57 25.47 19.35
N VAL A 342 -15.71 26.79 19.26
CA VAL A 342 -15.91 27.50 18.00
C VAL A 342 -14.77 28.47 17.72
N GLN A 343 -14.23 28.42 16.51
CA GLN A 343 -13.29 29.43 16.02
C GLN A 343 -13.92 30.24 14.88
N ILE A 344 -13.81 31.56 14.94
CA ILE A 344 -14.30 32.47 13.91
C ILE A 344 -13.16 33.36 13.42
N GLY A 345 -12.80 33.23 12.14
CA GLY A 345 -11.77 34.00 11.48
C GLY A 345 -12.10 35.49 11.33
N SER A 346 -11.08 36.29 11.04
CA SER A 346 -11.21 37.74 10.93
C SER A 346 -12.10 38.17 9.76
N GLY A 347 -12.88 39.23 9.94
CA GLY A 347 -13.76 39.80 8.90
C GLY A 347 -15.02 38.99 8.59
N THR A 348 -15.29 37.92 9.33
CA THR A 348 -16.46 37.05 9.14
C THR A 348 -17.74 37.66 9.71
N VAL A 349 -18.85 37.46 9.00
CA VAL A 349 -20.18 37.96 9.34
C VAL A 349 -21.13 36.80 9.58
N VAL A 350 -21.86 36.83 10.70
CA VAL A 350 -22.87 35.81 11.05
C VAL A 350 -24.24 36.45 11.21
N GLY A 351 -25.20 35.96 10.41
CA GLY A 351 -26.58 36.43 10.36
C GLY A 351 -27.44 36.12 11.59
N GLU A 352 -28.71 36.48 11.50
CA GLU A 352 -29.69 36.32 12.58
C GLU A 352 -30.13 34.86 12.76
N ASN A 353 -30.39 34.47 14.02
CA ASN A 353 -30.88 33.14 14.42
C ASN A 353 -29.99 31.96 13.98
N SER A 354 -28.75 32.23 13.59
CA SER A 354 -27.81 31.18 13.21
C SER A 354 -27.16 30.56 14.45
N ARG A 355 -26.87 29.26 14.38
CA ARG A 355 -26.24 28.47 15.44
C ARG A 355 -24.95 27.85 14.94
N VAL A 356 -23.87 28.02 15.71
CA VAL A 356 -22.55 27.45 15.40
C VAL A 356 -22.01 26.69 16.61
N THR A 357 -21.63 25.42 16.40
CA THR A 357 -21.18 24.52 17.46
C THR A 357 -20.02 23.65 16.97
N ASN A 358 -18.99 23.43 17.80
CA ASN A 358 -17.84 22.57 17.50
C ASN A 358 -17.22 22.76 16.10
N SER A 359 -17.17 23.99 15.60
CA SER A 359 -16.85 24.29 14.20
C SER A 359 -15.74 25.33 14.07
N VAL A 360 -14.96 25.22 13.00
CA VAL A 360 -13.93 26.20 12.63
C VAL A 360 -14.41 26.96 11.41
N ILE A 361 -14.43 28.29 11.51
CA ILE A 361 -14.81 29.19 10.42
C ILE A 361 -13.59 30.04 10.02
N GLY A 362 -13.29 30.03 8.72
CA GLY A 362 -12.24 30.81 8.08
C GLY A 362 -12.45 32.32 8.11
N LYS A 363 -11.56 33.01 7.39
CA LYS A 363 -11.54 34.47 7.26
C LYS A 363 -12.53 34.93 6.20
N ASN A 364 -13.07 36.13 6.38
CA ASN A 364 -13.98 36.80 5.43
C ASN A 364 -15.20 35.96 4.99
N CYS A 365 -15.67 35.04 5.84
CA CYS A 365 -16.84 34.23 5.52
C CYS A 365 -18.12 35.05 5.71
N LYS A 366 -19.14 34.75 4.91
CA LYS A 366 -20.47 35.35 5.02
C LYS A 366 -21.49 34.27 5.32
N ILE A 367 -22.02 34.26 6.53
CA ILE A 367 -23.03 33.31 6.97
C ILE A 367 -24.38 34.02 7.06
N GLY A 368 -25.37 33.50 6.32
CA GLY A 368 -26.74 34.00 6.27
C GLY A 368 -27.52 33.78 7.57
N ASN A 369 -28.84 33.96 7.45
CA ASN A 369 -29.81 33.85 8.52
C ASN A 369 -30.37 32.42 8.65
N ASN A 370 -30.72 32.04 9.87
CA ASN A 370 -31.28 30.72 10.20
C ASN A 370 -30.37 29.55 9.76
N VAL A 371 -29.05 29.74 9.83
CA VAL A 371 -28.07 28.71 9.45
C VAL A 371 -27.70 27.87 10.66
N ASN A 372 -27.60 26.54 10.48
CA ASN A 372 -27.13 25.63 11.52
C ASN A 372 -25.81 24.95 11.11
N ILE A 373 -24.73 25.21 11.85
CA ILE A 373 -23.39 24.68 11.60
C ILE A 373 -22.96 23.84 12.80
N GLU A 374 -22.79 22.55 12.58
CA GLU A 374 -22.43 21.58 13.62
C GLU A 374 -21.23 20.73 13.19
N GLY A 375 -20.11 20.84 13.90
CA GLY A 375 -18.93 20.03 13.63
C GLY A 375 -18.27 20.29 12.26
N ALA A 376 -18.50 21.44 11.64
CA ALA A 376 -18.08 21.72 10.27
C ALA A 376 -16.80 22.57 10.21
N TYR A 377 -16.08 22.45 9.09
CA TYR A 377 -14.83 23.16 8.82
C TYR A 377 -15.01 24.00 7.57
N LEU A 378 -15.20 25.30 7.76
CA LEU A 378 -15.32 26.27 6.67
C LEU A 378 -13.98 26.98 6.52
N TRP A 379 -13.40 26.96 5.32
CA TRP A 379 -12.18 27.69 5.03
C TRP A 379 -12.46 29.15 4.63
N ASP A 380 -11.48 29.82 4.02
CA ASP A 380 -11.55 31.26 3.78
C ASP A 380 -12.54 31.63 2.65
N ASN A 381 -13.15 32.81 2.76
CA ASN A 381 -14.06 33.40 1.78
C ASN A 381 -15.33 32.58 1.46
N VAL A 382 -15.71 31.64 2.32
CA VAL A 382 -16.92 30.82 2.12
C VAL A 382 -18.19 31.67 2.29
N ILE A 383 -19.14 31.50 1.37
CA ILE A 383 -20.45 32.15 1.41
C ILE A 383 -21.53 31.10 1.65
N ILE A 384 -22.28 31.27 2.73
CA ILE A 384 -23.42 30.43 3.10
C ILE A 384 -24.66 31.32 3.12
N GLU A 385 -25.63 31.01 2.26
CA GLU A 385 -26.92 31.71 2.19
C GLU A 385 -27.90 31.27 3.29
N ASP A 386 -29.10 31.83 3.28
CA ASP A 386 -30.11 31.62 4.30
C ASP A 386 -30.67 30.17 4.34
N GLY A 387 -30.94 29.67 5.55
CA GLY A 387 -31.63 28.39 5.77
C GLY A 387 -30.77 27.14 5.52
N VAL A 388 -29.44 27.28 5.47
CA VAL A 388 -28.52 26.17 5.23
C VAL A 388 -28.24 25.39 6.52
N ALA A 389 -28.12 24.07 6.41
CA ALA A 389 -27.67 23.20 7.49
C ALA A 389 -26.42 22.41 7.08
N ILE A 390 -25.35 22.51 7.86
CA ILE A 390 -24.08 21.82 7.61
C ILE A 390 -23.72 20.98 8.83
N LYS A 391 -23.52 19.68 8.61
CA LYS A 391 -23.10 18.74 9.65
C LYS A 391 -21.81 18.05 9.24
N ARG A 392 -20.81 18.08 10.11
CA ARG A 392 -19.53 17.34 9.99
C ARG A 392 -19.02 17.26 8.55
N SER A 393 -18.80 18.42 7.94
CA SER A 393 -18.41 18.56 6.53
C SER A 393 -17.27 19.57 6.40
N ILE A 394 -16.48 19.43 5.34
CA ILE A 394 -15.39 20.36 4.99
C ILE A 394 -15.82 21.16 3.77
N VAL A 395 -15.73 22.49 3.86
CA VAL A 395 -16.05 23.42 2.77
C VAL A 395 -14.84 24.29 2.51
N ALA A 396 -14.22 24.09 1.34
CA ALA A 396 -12.97 24.73 0.97
C ALA A 396 -13.14 26.19 0.53
N ASN A 397 -12.02 26.85 0.17
CA ASN A 397 -12.01 28.29 -0.06
C ASN A 397 -12.92 28.68 -1.23
N ASP A 398 -13.51 29.88 -1.12
CA ASP A 398 -14.32 30.50 -2.16
C ASP A 398 -15.58 29.69 -2.57
N ALA A 399 -15.92 28.64 -1.82
CA ALA A 399 -17.12 27.85 -2.06
C ALA A 399 -18.39 28.62 -1.67
N VAL A 400 -19.48 28.38 -2.41
CA VAL A 400 -20.76 29.08 -2.25
C VAL A 400 -21.89 28.07 -2.07
N ILE A 401 -22.54 28.11 -0.92
CA ILE A 401 -23.69 27.25 -0.59
C ILE A 401 -24.96 28.09 -0.61
N LEU A 402 -25.85 27.79 -1.56
CA LEU A 402 -27.09 28.53 -1.75
C LEU A 402 -28.20 28.16 -0.74
N THR A 403 -29.34 28.84 -0.86
CA THR A 403 -30.43 28.80 0.12
C THR A 403 -31.08 27.42 0.27
N ASN A 404 -31.51 27.10 1.48
CA ASN A 404 -32.22 25.87 1.84
C ASN A 404 -31.46 24.57 1.50
N THR A 405 -30.14 24.62 1.43
CA THR A 405 -29.29 23.47 1.11
C THR A 405 -28.86 22.75 2.39
N THR A 406 -28.80 21.41 2.34
CA THR A 406 -28.38 20.59 3.48
C THR A 406 -27.16 19.73 3.12
N LEU A 407 -26.08 19.88 3.88
CA LEU A 407 -24.88 19.06 3.79
C LEU A 407 -24.89 18.08 4.97
N ASP A 408 -25.06 16.79 4.65
CA ASP A 408 -25.02 15.74 5.66
C ASP A 408 -23.58 15.35 6.02
N ASN A 409 -23.45 14.45 6.99
CA ASN A 409 -22.21 13.97 7.56
C ASN A 409 -21.19 13.48 6.51
N GLY A 410 -19.96 13.98 6.60
CA GLY A 410 -18.82 13.51 5.81
C GLY A 410 -18.71 14.11 4.41
N CYS A 411 -19.46 15.16 4.08
CA CYS A 411 -19.33 15.81 2.78
C CYS A 411 -18.03 16.63 2.68
N ILE A 412 -17.39 16.59 1.50
CA ILE A 412 -16.20 17.39 1.17
C ILE A 412 -16.53 18.22 -0.07
N VAL A 413 -16.43 19.54 0.06
CA VAL A 413 -16.68 20.51 -1.02
C VAL A 413 -15.38 21.23 -1.34
N SER A 414 -14.86 21.05 -2.56
CA SER A 414 -13.60 21.65 -3.03
C SER A 414 -13.73 23.15 -3.32
N PHE A 415 -12.60 23.75 -3.68
CA PHE A 415 -12.44 25.17 -3.88
C PHE A 415 -13.35 25.71 -4.99
N GLY A 416 -13.95 26.88 -4.77
CA GLY A 416 -14.79 27.56 -5.76
C GLY A 416 -16.05 26.82 -6.21
N VAL A 417 -16.38 25.69 -5.57
CA VAL A 417 -17.59 24.90 -5.88
C VAL A 417 -18.82 25.67 -5.42
N LYS A 418 -19.86 25.66 -6.26
CA LYS A 418 -21.17 26.25 -5.95
C LYS A 418 -22.20 25.14 -5.84
N ILE A 419 -22.93 25.11 -4.74
CA ILE A 419 -24.05 24.18 -4.55
C ILE A 419 -25.35 24.94 -4.80
N GLY A 420 -26.21 24.38 -5.65
CA GLY A 420 -27.52 24.91 -6.01
C GLY A 420 -28.47 25.08 -4.83
N PRO A 421 -29.56 25.85 -5.00
CA PRO A 421 -30.55 26.05 -3.96
C PRO A 421 -31.42 24.80 -3.76
N SER A 422 -31.85 24.54 -2.52
CA SER A 422 -32.74 23.42 -2.15
C SER A 422 -32.17 22.02 -2.47
N VAL A 423 -30.86 21.88 -2.49
CA VAL A 423 -30.16 20.61 -2.72
C VAL A 423 -29.83 19.94 -1.39
N ALA A 424 -29.97 18.61 -1.31
CA ALA A 424 -29.55 17.82 -0.17
C ALA A 424 -28.42 16.88 -0.60
N LEU A 425 -27.20 17.15 -0.13
CA LEU A 425 -26.07 16.27 -0.39
C LEU A 425 -26.08 15.08 0.57
N PRO A 426 -26.04 13.83 0.06
CA PRO A 426 -26.01 12.65 0.91
C PRO A 426 -24.66 12.53 1.63
N LYS A 427 -24.62 11.67 2.65
CA LYS A 427 -23.40 11.41 3.43
C LYS A 427 -22.23 10.99 2.54
N TYR A 428 -21.02 11.38 2.94
CA TYR A 428 -19.75 11.02 2.27
C TYR A 428 -19.60 11.53 0.82
N THR A 429 -20.44 12.46 0.37
CA THR A 429 -20.33 13.02 -0.98
C THR A 429 -19.11 13.92 -1.11
N ARG A 430 -18.30 13.71 -2.15
CA ARG A 430 -17.15 14.55 -2.49
C ARG A 430 -17.43 15.33 -3.77
N VAL A 431 -17.25 16.64 -3.74
CA VAL A 431 -17.50 17.53 -4.89
C VAL A 431 -16.22 18.31 -5.19
N GLY A 432 -15.68 18.12 -6.40
CA GLY A 432 -14.51 18.82 -6.90
C GLY A 432 -14.85 19.96 -7.86
N SER A 433 -13.92 20.89 -8.06
CA SER A 433 -14.06 21.98 -9.04
C SER A 433 -13.82 21.52 -10.48
N GLN A 434 -12.94 20.54 -10.65
CA GLN A 434 -12.55 19.94 -11.91
C GLN A 434 -13.12 18.52 -12.04
N PRO A 435 -13.30 18.00 -13.27
CA PRO A 435 -13.64 16.60 -13.45
C PRO A 435 -12.51 15.71 -12.91
N GLN A 436 -12.87 14.56 -12.35
CA GLN A 436 -11.91 13.57 -11.90
C GLN A 436 -11.10 13.06 -13.11
N PRO A 437 -9.75 13.07 -13.06
CA PRO A 437 -8.92 12.50 -14.12
C PRO A 437 -9.20 11.00 -14.26
N LYS A 438 -8.99 10.45 -15.46
CA LYS A 438 -9.21 9.02 -15.73
C LYS A 438 -8.11 8.16 -15.10
N ASP A 439 -6.87 8.63 -15.21
CA ASP A 439 -5.67 8.01 -14.63
C ASP A 439 -5.44 8.62 -13.25
N ASP A 440 -5.33 7.77 -12.23
CA ASP A 440 -4.99 8.23 -10.89
C ASP A 440 -3.52 8.68 -10.87
N TYR A 441 -3.24 9.83 -10.27
CA TYR A 441 -1.93 10.51 -10.36
C TYR A 441 -0.77 9.72 -9.73
N PHE A 442 -1.08 8.63 -9.01
CA PHE A 442 -0.14 7.72 -8.35
C PHE A 442 -0.11 6.34 -9.00
N ASP A 443 -0.82 6.15 -10.12
CA ASP A 443 -1.00 4.87 -10.79
C ASP A 443 -0.26 4.92 -12.14
N ASP A 444 0.85 4.18 -12.23
CA ASP A 444 1.67 4.00 -13.44
C ASP A 444 1.49 2.57 -13.99
N GLU A 445 0.31 1.96 -13.84
CA GLU A 445 -0.03 0.72 -14.56
C GLU A 445 -0.81 1.01 -15.85
N GLU A 446 -0.27 0.47 -16.95
CA GLU A 446 -0.79 0.60 -18.31
C GLU A 446 -2.26 0.12 -18.39
N GLU A 447 -3.02 0.79 -19.26
CA GLU A 447 -4.41 0.51 -19.64
C GLU A 447 -4.75 -1.00 -19.62
N SER A 448 -5.44 -1.45 -18.57
CA SER A 448 -6.30 -2.62 -18.64
C SER A 448 -7.69 -2.15 -19.10
N ASP A 449 -8.05 -2.59 -20.30
CA ASP A 449 -9.27 -2.25 -21.04
C ASP A 449 -10.51 -2.99 -20.47
N ASP A 450 -10.66 -3.03 -19.13
CA ASP A 450 -11.72 -3.79 -18.47
C ASP A 450 -12.88 -2.88 -18.02
N GLU A 451 -13.92 -2.94 -18.86
CA GLU A 451 -15.37 -2.80 -18.65
C GLU A 451 -15.93 -1.72 -17.70
N GLU A 452 -16.90 -0.98 -18.25
CA GLU A 452 -17.79 -0.01 -17.60
C GLU A 452 -18.39 -0.56 -16.29
N GLY A 453 -17.69 -0.39 -15.17
CA GLY A 453 -18.24 -0.58 -13.84
C GLY A 453 -19.34 0.44 -13.55
N ASP A 454 -20.55 -0.07 -13.29
CA ASP A 454 -21.81 0.65 -13.11
C ASP A 454 -21.69 2.06 -12.46
N ASN A 455 -22.04 3.08 -13.27
CA ASN A 455 -22.23 4.47 -12.90
C ASN A 455 -23.46 4.67 -11.98
N ALA A 456 -23.42 4.17 -10.74
CA ALA A 456 -24.55 4.31 -9.82
C ALA A 456 -24.55 5.61 -8.97
N VAL A 457 -23.56 6.51 -9.12
CA VAL A 457 -23.47 7.77 -8.35
C VAL A 457 -23.35 9.02 -9.23
N SER A 458 -23.41 8.89 -10.55
CA SER A 458 -23.28 10.02 -11.49
C SER A 458 -24.47 10.99 -11.52
N ASP A 459 -25.59 10.66 -10.84
CA ASP A 459 -26.85 11.41 -10.90
C ASP A 459 -27.12 12.28 -9.65
N ILE A 460 -26.10 12.69 -8.87
CA ILE A 460 -26.32 13.71 -7.83
C ILE A 460 -26.34 15.10 -8.50
N ASP A 461 -27.53 15.58 -8.83
CA ASP A 461 -27.71 16.94 -9.35
C ASP A 461 -27.32 17.98 -8.26
N LEU A 462 -26.30 18.78 -8.57
CA LEU A 462 -25.90 19.92 -7.73
C LEU A 462 -26.88 21.10 -7.83
N GLY A 463 -27.98 20.96 -8.58
CA GLY A 463 -29.09 21.89 -8.74
C GLY A 463 -28.89 22.91 -9.87
N GLU A 464 -29.95 23.65 -10.21
CA GLU A 464 -30.01 24.58 -11.38
C GLU A 464 -28.92 25.68 -11.42
N GLN A 465 -28.15 25.87 -10.33
CA GLN A 465 -27.03 26.82 -10.25
C GLN A 465 -25.76 26.21 -9.67
N GLY A 466 -25.70 24.89 -9.56
CA GLY A 466 -24.55 24.17 -9.06
C GLY A 466 -23.41 24.17 -10.07
N THR A 467 -22.18 24.39 -9.60
CA THR A 467 -20.96 24.24 -10.38
C THR A 467 -20.00 23.36 -9.61
N GLY A 468 -19.72 22.17 -10.15
CA GLY A 468 -18.81 21.20 -9.58
C GLY A 468 -19.02 19.84 -10.24
N TYR A 469 -18.08 18.93 -9.99
CA TYR A 469 -18.14 17.55 -10.44
C TYR A 469 -18.15 16.64 -9.22
N ILE A 470 -18.91 15.56 -9.26
CA ILE A 470 -18.89 14.54 -8.21
C ILE A 470 -17.60 13.75 -8.38
N TRP A 471 -16.87 13.56 -7.28
CA TRP A 471 -15.67 12.73 -7.26
C TRP A 471 -16.00 11.42 -6.58
N ILE A 472 -15.63 10.32 -7.24
CA ILE A 472 -15.76 8.98 -6.71
C ILE A 472 -14.40 8.59 -6.14
N ASP A 473 -14.41 8.10 -4.91
CA ASP A 473 -13.21 7.59 -4.27
C ASP A 473 -12.88 6.23 -4.91
N LYS A 474 -11.84 6.17 -5.75
CA LYS A 474 -11.46 4.94 -6.46
C LYS A 474 -10.73 3.92 -5.57
N GLY A 475 -10.38 4.27 -4.34
CA GLY A 475 -9.42 3.47 -3.56
C GLY A 475 -8.00 3.75 -4.03
N ASP A 476 -7.01 3.47 -3.20
CA ASP A 476 -5.65 3.29 -3.72
C ASP A 476 -5.64 1.88 -4.34
N ASN A 477 -5.22 1.72 -5.60
CA ASN A 477 -5.23 0.46 -6.39
C ASN A 477 -4.20 -0.58 -5.88
N ASP A 478 -3.85 -0.54 -4.60
CA ASP A 478 -3.16 -1.66 -3.98
C ASP A 478 -4.16 -2.82 -3.91
N GLU A 479 -3.91 -3.92 -4.63
CA GLU A 479 -4.77 -5.12 -4.63
C GLU A 479 -5.12 -5.62 -3.20
N ASP A 480 -4.29 -5.24 -2.22
CA ASP A 480 -4.42 -5.58 -0.81
C ASP A 480 -5.38 -4.65 -0.01
N ASN A 481 -5.76 -3.47 -0.52
CA ASN A 481 -6.48 -2.47 0.26
C ASN A 481 -7.99 -2.46 0.00
N ASP A 482 -8.76 -2.98 0.95
CA ASP A 482 -10.22 -3.03 0.85
C ASP A 482 -10.85 -1.63 0.80
N PRO A 483 -11.74 -1.32 -0.17
CA PRO A 483 -12.36 0.00 -0.32
C PRO A 483 -13.21 0.41 0.91
N ARG A 484 -13.60 -0.53 1.77
CA ARG A 484 -14.28 -0.23 3.04
C ARG A 484 -13.36 0.48 4.03
N ASN A 485 -12.05 0.26 3.96
CA ASN A 485 -11.07 0.93 4.81
C ASN A 485 -11.09 2.46 4.61
N LEU A 486 -11.33 2.93 3.38
CA LEU A 486 -11.46 4.36 3.08
C LEU A 486 -12.69 4.97 3.75
N LYS A 487 -13.82 4.26 3.77
CA LYS A 487 -15.04 4.72 4.46
C LYS A 487 -14.85 4.82 5.97
N VAL A 488 -14.10 3.88 6.57
CA VAL A 488 -13.73 3.92 8.01
C VAL A 488 -12.96 5.18 8.37
N ALA A 489 -12.12 5.66 7.44
CA ALA A 489 -11.29 6.85 7.62
C ALA A 489 -12.03 8.19 7.42
N SER A 490 -13.34 8.16 7.11
CA SER A 490 -14.13 9.35 6.84
C SER A 490 -14.57 10.11 8.10
N LEU A 491 -14.67 11.44 7.97
CA LEU A 491 -14.98 12.46 8.98
C LEU A 491 -16.16 12.15 9.91
N ALA A 492 -17.11 11.31 9.47
CA ALA A 492 -18.33 11.01 10.20
C ALA A 492 -18.73 9.52 10.19
N PHE A 493 -17.75 8.63 10.01
CA PHE A 493 -17.97 7.19 9.98
C PHE A 493 -18.77 6.68 11.19
N ASP A 494 -19.92 6.04 10.92
CA ASP A 494 -20.71 5.27 11.89
C ASP A 494 -20.71 3.79 11.47
N LEU A 495 -20.57 2.89 12.44
CA LEU A 495 -20.55 1.43 12.19
C LEU A 495 -21.84 0.93 11.51
N LYS A 496 -22.94 1.69 11.63
CA LYS A 496 -24.23 1.38 10.98
C LYS A 496 -24.21 1.62 9.47
N ASP A 497 -23.34 2.50 8.99
CA ASP A 497 -23.23 2.86 7.57
C ASP A 497 -22.45 1.80 6.75
N LEU A 498 -21.90 0.76 7.40
CA LEU A 498 -21.29 -0.43 6.76
C LEU A 498 -22.31 -1.40 6.14
N SER A 499 -23.62 -1.15 6.29
CA SER A 499 -24.66 -1.95 5.65
C SER A 499 -24.79 -1.59 4.17
N VAL A 500 -23.91 -2.14 3.34
CA VAL A 500 -24.13 -2.16 1.89
C VAL A 500 -25.37 -2.99 1.62
N GLY A 501 -26.30 -2.41 0.84
CA GLY A 501 -27.61 -2.97 0.54
C GLY A 501 -27.51 -4.33 -0.14
N LYS A 502 -28.41 -5.25 0.26
CA LYS A 502 -28.67 -6.50 -0.44
C LYS A 502 -29.59 -6.27 -1.65
N GLU A 503 -29.18 -5.48 -2.65
CA GLU A 503 -29.83 -5.39 -3.97
C GLU A 503 -28.72 -4.90 -4.92
N GLN A 504 -28.30 -5.53 -6.02
CA GLN A 504 -28.90 -6.51 -6.93
C GLN A 504 -27.75 -7.02 -7.86
N GLY A 505 -27.76 -8.29 -8.28
CA GLY A 505 -26.95 -8.76 -9.43
C GLY A 505 -25.62 -9.45 -9.10
N ASP A 506 -25.73 -10.69 -8.62
CA ASP A 506 -24.65 -11.68 -8.63
C ASP A 506 -24.39 -12.07 -10.10
N ASP A 507 -23.20 -11.78 -10.61
CA ASP A 507 -22.50 -12.39 -11.77
C ASP A 507 -21.28 -11.50 -12.11
N SER A 508 -20.24 -11.58 -11.29
CA SER A 508 -18.89 -11.13 -11.63
C SER A 508 -17.89 -12.07 -10.98
N ASP A 509 -17.30 -12.93 -11.81
CA ASP A 509 -16.32 -13.96 -11.48
C ASP A 509 -14.97 -13.34 -11.12
N SER A 510 -14.89 -12.63 -9.98
CA SER A 510 -13.62 -12.39 -9.31
C SER A 510 -13.37 -13.53 -8.34
N ALA A 511 -12.45 -14.41 -8.74
CA ALA A 511 -12.07 -15.66 -8.12
C ALA A 511 -11.86 -15.54 -6.59
N SER A 512 -12.93 -15.86 -5.86
CA SER A 512 -12.85 -16.36 -4.49
C SER A 512 -13.43 -17.77 -4.44
N GLU A 513 -12.88 -18.66 -5.27
CA GLU A 513 -12.92 -20.10 -4.97
C GLU A 513 -11.90 -20.42 -3.85
N ILE A 514 -12.15 -19.86 -2.66
CA ILE A 514 -11.88 -20.64 -1.46
C ILE A 514 -13.20 -21.34 -1.18
N GLY A 515 -13.28 -22.56 -1.71
CA GLY A 515 -14.34 -23.49 -1.38
C GLY A 515 -14.52 -23.51 0.13
N ASP A 516 -15.77 -23.25 0.52
CA ASP A 516 -16.35 -23.51 1.82
C ASP A 516 -16.25 -25.01 2.12
N LEU A 517 -15.03 -25.48 2.37
CA LEU A 517 -14.79 -26.70 3.11
C LEU A 517 -15.12 -26.33 4.54
N SER A 518 -16.29 -26.79 4.97
CA SER A 518 -16.71 -26.85 6.36
C SER A 518 -15.50 -27.08 7.27
N ASP A 519 -15.07 -25.98 7.88
CA ASP A 519 -13.97 -25.93 8.82
C ASP A 519 -14.45 -26.57 10.12
N SER A 520 -14.34 -27.89 10.13
CA SER A 520 -14.20 -28.67 11.35
C SER A 520 -12.72 -28.91 11.63
N ASP A 521 -11.86 -27.89 11.51
CA ASP A 521 -10.53 -27.91 12.12
C ASP A 521 -10.63 -27.41 13.56
N ASP A 522 -11.26 -28.24 14.38
CA ASP A 522 -11.17 -28.19 15.83
C ASP A 522 -10.08 -29.18 16.30
N GLU A 523 -8.91 -29.21 15.65
CA GLU A 523 -7.71 -29.88 16.17
C GLU A 523 -6.44 -29.09 15.81
N ARG A 524 -6.14 -28.04 16.60
CA ARG A 524 -4.73 -27.70 16.82
C ARG A 524 -4.14 -28.72 17.77
N ASP A 525 -3.18 -29.47 17.24
CA ASP A 525 -1.88 -29.80 17.83
C ASP A 525 -1.71 -29.35 19.30
N SER A 526 -2.29 -30.15 20.19
CA SER A 526 -1.72 -30.30 21.51
C SER A 526 -0.38 -31.02 21.35
N VAL A 527 0.68 -30.45 21.93
CA VAL A 527 2.09 -30.81 21.77
C VAL A 527 2.43 -32.19 22.37
N GLY A 528 1.81 -33.24 21.86
CA GLY A 528 2.02 -34.59 22.33
C GLY A 528 1.17 -35.59 21.56
N ASP A 529 1.55 -35.90 20.32
CA ASP A 529 1.24 -37.23 19.80
C ASP A 529 2.26 -37.76 18.79
N THR A 530 2.19 -39.07 18.64
CA THR A 530 3.27 -39.97 18.23
C THR A 530 3.38 -40.04 16.70
N TRP A 531 4.59 -39.89 16.15
CA TRP A 531 4.89 -39.99 14.72
C TRP A 531 4.39 -41.32 14.13
N HIS A 532 3.32 -41.28 13.32
CA HIS A 532 2.78 -42.44 12.60
C HIS A 532 3.19 -42.42 11.11
N PRO A 533 3.74 -43.51 10.53
CA PRO A 533 4.26 -43.55 9.15
C PRO A 533 3.21 -43.39 8.02
N GLU A 534 1.92 -43.53 8.32
CA GLU A 534 0.86 -43.52 7.30
C GLU A 534 0.45 -42.09 6.87
N GLN A 535 0.55 -41.09 7.76
CA GLN A 535 0.28 -39.69 7.43
C GLN A 535 1.31 -39.11 6.43
N SER A 536 2.54 -39.60 6.47
CA SER A 536 3.63 -39.17 5.59
C SER A 536 3.37 -39.50 4.11
N GLN A 537 2.70 -40.63 3.83
CA GLN A 537 2.38 -41.06 2.46
C GLN A 537 1.22 -40.25 1.86
N ILE A 538 0.24 -39.87 2.68
CA ILE A 538 -0.90 -39.05 2.25
C ILE A 538 -0.43 -37.62 1.94
N LEU A 539 0.45 -37.06 2.77
CA LEU A 539 1.09 -35.76 2.52
C LEU A 539 1.95 -35.77 1.25
N ALA A 540 2.68 -36.86 0.98
CA ALA A 540 3.49 -36.99 -0.23
C ALA A 540 2.63 -37.07 -1.50
N ALA A 541 1.51 -37.82 -1.47
CA ALA A 541 0.58 -37.90 -2.60
C ALA A 541 -0.07 -36.55 -2.91
N ARG A 542 -0.50 -35.81 -1.88
CA ARG A 542 -1.05 -34.44 -2.03
C ARG A 542 -0.06 -33.47 -2.67
N LYS A 543 1.22 -33.54 -2.30
CA LYS A 543 2.28 -32.71 -2.91
C LYS A 543 2.47 -33.01 -4.40
N VAL A 544 2.37 -34.28 -4.81
CA VAL A 544 2.48 -34.66 -6.23
C VAL A 544 1.27 -34.16 -7.02
N GLU A 545 0.06 -34.24 -6.44
CA GLU A 545 -1.14 -33.70 -7.08
C GLU A 545 -1.12 -32.17 -7.21
N GLU A 546 -0.69 -31.47 -6.16
CA GLU A 546 -0.51 -30.02 -6.16
C GLU A 546 0.51 -29.58 -7.21
N PHE A 547 1.65 -30.28 -7.29
CA PHE A 547 2.67 -30.06 -8.32
C PHE A 547 2.11 -30.24 -9.74
N LYS A 548 1.32 -31.31 -9.99
CA LYS A 548 0.71 -31.54 -11.32
C LYS A 548 -0.28 -30.44 -11.70
N ARG A 549 -1.03 -29.93 -10.73
CA ARG A 549 -1.98 -28.81 -10.92
C ARG A 549 -1.27 -27.50 -11.26
N GLU A 550 -0.21 -27.15 -10.54
CA GLU A 550 0.59 -25.94 -10.83
C GLU A 550 1.25 -26.02 -12.22
N LEU A 551 1.75 -27.20 -12.60
CA LEU A 551 2.28 -27.45 -13.95
C LEU A 551 1.23 -27.23 -15.04
N GLU A 552 0.01 -27.75 -14.85
CA GLU A 552 -1.08 -27.57 -15.82
C GLU A 552 -1.45 -26.10 -15.97
N GLN A 553 -1.51 -25.35 -14.86
CA GLN A 553 -1.78 -23.91 -14.88
C GLN A 553 -0.67 -23.12 -15.59
N SER A 554 0.60 -23.39 -15.28
CA SER A 554 1.76 -22.77 -15.94
C SER A 554 1.75 -23.01 -17.45
N ILE A 555 1.44 -24.24 -17.89
CA ILE A 555 1.34 -24.58 -19.32
C ILE A 555 0.14 -23.89 -19.98
N SER A 556 -1.02 -23.87 -19.30
CA SER A 556 -2.21 -23.18 -19.81
C SER A 556 -1.98 -21.68 -19.97
N ARG A 557 -1.27 -21.05 -19.02
CA ARG A 557 -0.84 -19.65 -19.09
C ARG A 557 0.11 -19.43 -20.27
N ALA A 558 1.12 -20.29 -20.43
CA ALA A 558 2.05 -20.23 -21.57
C ALA A 558 1.35 -20.33 -22.93
N PHE A 559 0.23 -21.06 -23.00
CA PHE A 559 -0.62 -21.14 -24.20
C PHE A 559 -1.45 -19.87 -24.43
N ALA A 560 -2.04 -19.29 -23.39
CA ALA A 560 -2.85 -18.07 -23.46
C ALA A 560 -1.99 -16.85 -23.84
N GLU A 561 -0.85 -16.67 -23.18
CA GLU A 561 0.10 -15.55 -23.37
C GLU A 561 1.04 -15.76 -24.58
N GLN A 562 0.95 -16.92 -25.26
CA GLN A 562 1.77 -17.29 -26.42
C GLN A 562 3.30 -17.26 -26.19
N HIS A 563 3.77 -17.71 -25.03
CA HIS A 563 5.19 -17.76 -24.68
C HIS A 563 6.06 -18.47 -25.72
N THR A 564 7.35 -18.13 -25.72
CA THR A 564 8.36 -18.89 -26.45
C THR A 564 8.58 -20.24 -25.76
N VAL A 565 8.92 -21.26 -26.55
CA VAL A 565 9.13 -22.62 -26.03
C VAL A 565 10.30 -22.67 -25.03
N GLU A 566 11.28 -21.78 -25.19
CA GLU A 566 12.41 -21.65 -24.25
C GLU A 566 11.98 -21.13 -22.88
N LEU A 567 11.12 -20.11 -22.84
CA LEU A 567 10.61 -19.56 -21.59
C LEU A 567 9.76 -20.59 -20.85
N ALA A 568 8.83 -21.25 -21.55
CA ALA A 568 8.01 -22.30 -20.98
C ALA A 568 8.85 -23.49 -20.45
N ALA A 569 9.90 -23.89 -21.17
CA ALA A 569 10.80 -24.95 -20.72
C ALA A 569 11.57 -24.56 -19.45
N LEU A 570 11.99 -23.29 -19.33
CA LEU A 570 12.66 -22.78 -18.14
C LEU A 570 11.73 -22.76 -16.93
N GLU A 571 10.49 -22.30 -17.10
CA GLU A 571 9.47 -22.25 -16.05
C GLU A 571 9.15 -23.65 -15.52
N ILE A 572 8.86 -24.59 -16.43
CA ILE A 572 8.61 -26.01 -16.11
C ILE A 572 9.81 -26.64 -15.40
N THR A 573 11.03 -26.35 -15.86
CA THR A 573 12.25 -26.87 -15.22
C THR A 573 12.42 -26.27 -13.82
N GLY A 574 12.09 -24.98 -13.65
CA GLY A 574 12.08 -24.29 -12.36
C GLY A 574 11.09 -24.92 -11.38
N LEU A 575 9.83 -25.11 -11.80
CA LEU A 575 8.76 -25.75 -11.02
C LEU A 575 9.14 -27.18 -10.62
N ARG A 576 9.70 -27.96 -11.55
CA ARG A 576 10.18 -29.31 -11.25
C ARG A 576 11.28 -29.28 -10.18
N MET A 577 12.23 -28.35 -10.29
CA MET A 577 13.34 -28.26 -9.34
C MET A 577 12.89 -27.79 -7.96
N SER A 578 11.91 -26.88 -7.88
CA SER A 578 11.35 -26.43 -6.60
C SER A 578 10.54 -27.52 -5.89
N ALA A 579 9.72 -28.27 -6.63
CA ALA A 579 8.91 -29.36 -6.09
C ALA A 579 9.67 -30.70 -5.94
N ASN A 580 10.93 -30.76 -6.38
CA ASN A 580 11.72 -31.99 -6.50
C ASN A 580 10.97 -33.09 -7.29
N GLY A 581 10.24 -32.68 -8.33
CA GLY A 581 9.40 -33.54 -9.16
C GLY A 581 10.21 -34.41 -10.12
N SER A 582 9.67 -35.58 -10.46
CA SER A 582 10.28 -36.45 -11.48
C SER A 582 9.99 -35.92 -12.89
N TYR A 583 10.88 -36.21 -13.86
CA TYR A 583 10.58 -35.90 -15.26
C TYR A 583 9.39 -36.71 -15.80
N ASP A 584 9.07 -37.85 -15.19
CA ASP A 584 7.92 -38.66 -15.56
C ASP A 584 6.62 -37.92 -15.23
N ASP A 585 6.52 -37.31 -14.05
CA ASP A 585 5.36 -36.50 -13.63
C ASP A 585 5.17 -35.25 -14.50
N VAL A 586 6.28 -34.64 -14.94
CA VAL A 586 6.24 -33.49 -15.85
C VAL A 586 5.72 -33.91 -17.23
N ARG A 587 6.17 -35.06 -17.77
CA ARG A 587 5.70 -35.58 -19.06
C ARG A 587 4.23 -36.00 -19.01
N ASP A 588 3.78 -36.54 -17.88
CA ASP A 588 2.37 -36.90 -17.65
C ASP A 588 1.42 -35.71 -17.79
N VAL A 589 1.87 -34.47 -17.52
CA VAL A 589 1.04 -33.26 -17.62
C VAL A 589 1.22 -32.56 -18.97
N ILE A 590 2.47 -32.41 -19.45
CA ILE A 590 2.77 -31.69 -20.71
C ILE A 590 2.09 -32.34 -21.91
N VAL A 591 2.19 -33.68 -22.03
CA VAL A 591 1.72 -34.39 -23.23
C VAL A 591 0.20 -34.27 -23.36
N PRO A 592 -0.62 -34.52 -22.31
CA PRO A 592 -2.06 -34.26 -22.35
C PRO A 592 -2.43 -32.79 -22.59
N ALA A 593 -1.72 -31.84 -21.98
CA ALA A 593 -2.01 -30.41 -22.10
C ALA A 593 -1.85 -29.92 -23.54
N ILE A 594 -0.75 -30.29 -24.21
CA ILE A 594 -0.51 -29.93 -25.62
C ILE A 594 -1.59 -30.52 -26.55
N ILE A 595 -2.01 -31.77 -26.29
CA ILE A 595 -3.01 -32.44 -27.12
C ILE A 595 -4.41 -31.85 -26.90
N ASN A 596 -4.75 -31.46 -25.68
CA ASN A 596 -6.03 -30.83 -25.36
C ASN A 596 -6.19 -29.44 -26.03
N GLN A 597 -5.10 -28.80 -26.44
CA GLN A 597 -5.12 -27.51 -27.16
C GLN A 597 -5.56 -27.63 -28.63
N VAL A 598 -5.65 -28.85 -29.18
CA VAL A 598 -6.01 -29.06 -30.59
C VAL A 598 -7.51 -28.80 -30.82
N ASP A 599 -7.83 -27.92 -31.76
CA ASP A 599 -9.21 -27.63 -32.16
C ASP A 599 -9.83 -28.84 -32.87
N LEU A 600 -10.85 -29.43 -32.23
CA LEU A 600 -11.57 -30.61 -32.69
C LEU A 600 -12.42 -30.35 -33.95
N SER A 601 -12.67 -29.08 -34.33
CA SER A 601 -13.41 -28.71 -35.54
C SER A 601 -12.59 -28.93 -36.82
N LYS A 602 -11.26 -28.75 -36.73
CA LYS A 602 -10.28 -28.95 -37.82
C LYS A 602 -9.03 -29.67 -37.28
N PRO A 603 -9.13 -30.99 -37.02
CA PRO A 603 -8.12 -31.73 -36.27
C PRO A 603 -6.75 -31.79 -36.96
N MET A 604 -6.70 -31.99 -38.28
CA MET A 604 -5.45 -32.20 -39.04
C MET A 604 -4.56 -30.94 -39.21
N PRO A 605 -5.08 -29.74 -39.54
CA PRO A 605 -4.24 -28.54 -39.60
C PRO A 605 -3.90 -28.00 -38.21
N SER A 606 -4.81 -28.12 -37.23
CA SER A 606 -4.58 -27.62 -35.87
C SER A 606 -3.47 -28.41 -35.17
N ILE A 607 -3.46 -29.75 -35.26
CA ILE A 607 -2.41 -30.58 -34.66
C ILE A 607 -1.02 -30.29 -35.22
N ARG A 608 -0.92 -30.01 -36.54
CA ARG A 608 0.36 -29.66 -37.17
C ARG A 608 0.87 -28.31 -36.67
N THR A 609 0.02 -27.32 -36.48
CA THR A 609 0.43 -26.02 -35.95
C THR A 609 0.85 -26.12 -34.47
N VAL A 610 0.09 -26.84 -33.66
CA VAL A 610 0.36 -27.00 -32.22
C VAL A 610 1.62 -27.82 -31.98
N LEU A 611 1.78 -29.00 -32.61
CA LEU A 611 2.96 -29.83 -32.43
C LEU A 611 4.21 -29.23 -33.06
N LYS A 612 4.11 -28.49 -34.17
CA LYS A 612 5.29 -27.81 -34.73
C LYS A 612 5.81 -26.70 -33.81
N LYS A 613 4.92 -26.05 -33.05
CA LYS A 613 5.31 -25.03 -32.07
C LYS A 613 5.80 -25.68 -30.77
N TRP A 614 4.99 -26.57 -30.19
CA TRP A 614 5.21 -27.10 -28.83
C TRP A 614 5.87 -28.48 -28.77
N GLY A 615 6.08 -29.16 -29.90
CA GLY A 615 6.77 -30.45 -29.96
C GLY A 615 8.22 -30.36 -29.49
N SER A 616 8.88 -29.23 -29.75
CA SER A 616 10.22 -28.94 -29.22
C SER A 616 10.25 -28.82 -27.68
N LEU A 617 9.12 -28.54 -27.02
CA LEU A 617 9.02 -28.56 -25.56
C LEU A 617 9.10 -30.00 -25.03
N ILE A 618 8.41 -30.94 -25.68
CA ILE A 618 8.44 -32.36 -25.35
C ILE A 618 9.88 -32.88 -25.52
N GLY A 619 10.54 -32.52 -26.62
CA GLY A 619 11.95 -32.89 -26.88
C GLY A 619 12.92 -32.42 -25.80
N LYS A 620 12.68 -31.25 -25.17
CA LYS A 620 13.52 -30.73 -24.08
C LYS A 620 13.35 -31.47 -22.75
N VAL A 621 12.22 -32.13 -22.54
CA VAL A 621 11.88 -32.89 -21.30
C VAL A 621 12.20 -34.38 -21.45
N THR A 622 12.55 -34.82 -22.65
CA THR A 622 13.03 -36.16 -22.96
C THR A 622 14.54 -36.16 -23.13
N HIS A 623 15.28 -36.90 -22.28
CA HIS A 623 16.74 -36.95 -22.34
C HIS A 623 17.27 -38.33 -22.75
N GLY A 624 16.47 -39.39 -22.58
CA GLY A 624 16.84 -40.76 -22.95
C GLY A 624 15.76 -41.51 -23.73
N LYS A 625 16.13 -42.68 -24.25
CA LYS A 625 15.25 -43.56 -25.03
C LYS A 625 14.05 -44.08 -24.22
N ASP A 626 14.23 -44.32 -22.92
CA ASP A 626 13.15 -44.77 -22.04
C ASP A 626 12.12 -43.65 -21.79
N ASP A 627 12.57 -42.39 -21.82
CA ASP A 627 11.70 -41.21 -21.69
C ASP A 627 10.80 -41.03 -22.92
N GLN A 628 11.36 -41.25 -24.11
CA GLN A 628 10.62 -41.22 -25.37
C GLN A 628 9.54 -42.31 -25.40
N VAL A 629 9.86 -43.52 -24.90
CA VAL A 629 8.88 -44.60 -24.73
C VAL A 629 7.78 -44.20 -23.73
N HIS A 630 8.13 -43.48 -22.66
CA HIS A 630 7.16 -42.95 -21.70
C HIS A 630 6.18 -41.96 -22.35
N VAL A 631 6.67 -41.01 -23.15
CA VAL A 631 5.85 -40.05 -23.91
C VAL A 631 4.85 -40.76 -24.83
N LEU A 632 5.31 -41.79 -25.55
CA LEU A 632 4.45 -42.59 -26.42
C LEU A 632 3.37 -43.36 -25.65
N HIS A 633 3.68 -43.84 -24.44
CA HIS A 633 2.69 -44.46 -23.57
C HIS A 633 1.64 -43.47 -23.08
N ILE A 634 2.04 -42.28 -22.64
CA ILE A 634 1.11 -41.23 -22.19
C ILE A 634 0.21 -40.80 -23.35
N LEU A 635 0.79 -40.60 -24.54
CA LEU A 635 0.04 -40.29 -25.76
C LEU A 635 -1.00 -41.36 -26.08
N GLN A 636 -0.64 -42.65 -25.95
CA GLN A 636 -1.55 -43.76 -26.18
C GLN A 636 -2.69 -43.82 -25.16
N VAL A 637 -2.40 -43.58 -23.87
CA VAL A 637 -3.41 -43.56 -22.78
C VAL A 637 -4.37 -42.39 -22.95
N HIS A 638 -3.85 -41.17 -23.09
CA HIS A 638 -4.66 -39.96 -23.22
C HIS A 638 -5.53 -39.96 -24.48
N CYS A 639 -4.98 -40.42 -25.61
CA CYS A 639 -5.76 -40.60 -26.82
C CYS A 639 -6.79 -41.73 -26.70
N ALA A 640 -6.59 -42.74 -25.84
CA ALA A 640 -7.57 -43.81 -25.64
C ALA A 640 -8.76 -43.37 -24.79
N ASP A 641 -8.54 -42.46 -23.84
CA ASP A 641 -9.54 -41.97 -22.86
C ASP A 641 -10.64 -41.11 -23.50
N LYS A 642 -10.32 -40.37 -24.57
CA LYS A 642 -11.31 -39.52 -25.29
C LYS A 642 -11.52 -40.03 -26.72
N GLU A 643 -12.72 -40.51 -27.04
CA GLU A 643 -13.07 -41.05 -28.39
C GLU A 643 -12.78 -40.08 -29.55
N GLN A 644 -12.88 -38.77 -29.29
CA GLN A 644 -12.62 -37.71 -30.28
C GLN A 644 -11.13 -37.59 -30.64
N LEU A 645 -10.22 -37.96 -29.72
CA LEU A 645 -8.77 -37.91 -29.91
C LEU A 645 -8.23 -39.16 -30.65
N HIS A 646 -9.05 -40.20 -30.86
CA HIS A 646 -8.63 -41.44 -31.54
C HIS A 646 -8.12 -41.21 -32.97
N LYS A 647 -8.61 -40.15 -33.63
CA LYS A 647 -8.22 -39.76 -34.99
C LYS A 647 -6.91 -38.95 -35.03
N LEU A 648 -6.47 -38.43 -33.89
CA LEU A 648 -5.29 -37.57 -33.76
C LEU A 648 -4.01 -38.36 -33.44
N PHE A 649 -4.15 -39.58 -32.90
CA PHE A 649 -3.02 -40.41 -32.47
C PHE A 649 -2.00 -40.71 -33.60
N LEU A 650 -2.46 -41.16 -34.77
CA LEU A 650 -1.56 -41.51 -35.89
C LEU A 650 -0.89 -40.26 -36.51
N PRO A 651 -1.61 -39.13 -36.74
CA PRO A 651 -0.97 -37.87 -37.12
C PRO A 651 0.02 -37.33 -36.09
N ALA A 652 -0.30 -37.42 -34.79
CA ALA A 652 0.60 -37.00 -33.72
C ALA A 652 1.91 -37.79 -33.73
N LEU A 653 1.80 -39.13 -33.83
CA LEU A 653 2.96 -40.03 -33.87
C LEU A 653 3.87 -39.74 -35.07
N ARG A 654 3.29 -39.46 -36.25
CA ARG A 654 4.05 -39.07 -37.44
C ARG A 654 4.75 -37.74 -37.27
N LEU A 655 4.06 -36.73 -36.73
CA LEU A 655 4.65 -35.40 -36.54
C LEU A 655 5.76 -35.39 -35.48
N LEU A 656 5.63 -36.20 -34.41
CA LEU A 656 6.69 -36.35 -33.40
C LEU A 656 7.94 -37.05 -33.95
N TYR A 657 7.77 -37.91 -34.95
CA TYR A 657 8.87 -38.51 -35.70
C TYR A 657 9.46 -37.51 -36.70
N ASP A 658 8.63 -36.84 -37.50
CA ASP A 658 9.07 -35.84 -38.50
C ASP A 658 9.85 -34.65 -37.88
N ASP A 659 9.54 -34.27 -36.64
CA ASP A 659 10.20 -33.18 -35.90
C ASP A 659 11.33 -33.67 -34.97
N ASP A 660 11.84 -34.90 -35.15
CA ASP A 660 12.95 -35.52 -34.39
C ASP A 660 12.75 -35.56 -32.86
N VAL A 661 11.50 -35.57 -32.37
CA VAL A 661 11.20 -35.65 -30.93
C VAL A 661 11.32 -37.10 -30.43
N VAL A 662 11.01 -38.07 -31.30
CA VAL A 662 11.03 -39.50 -30.99
C VAL A 662 11.79 -40.26 -32.07
N GLU A 663 12.80 -41.02 -31.67
CA GLU A 663 13.60 -41.86 -32.57
C GLU A 663 12.86 -43.17 -32.93
N GLU A 664 13.22 -43.75 -34.08
CA GLU A 664 12.67 -45.02 -34.58
C GLU A 664 12.82 -46.17 -33.58
N ASP A 665 14.01 -46.28 -32.99
CA ASP A 665 14.33 -47.22 -31.91
C ASP A 665 13.33 -47.16 -30.75
N ALA A 666 12.90 -45.95 -30.35
CA ALA A 666 11.96 -45.75 -29.26
C ALA A 666 10.54 -46.17 -29.66
N ILE A 667 10.14 -45.93 -30.90
CA ILE A 667 8.85 -46.39 -31.46
C ILE A 667 8.79 -47.91 -31.49
N PHE A 668 9.88 -48.58 -31.90
CA PHE A 668 9.96 -50.04 -31.89
C PHE A 668 9.93 -50.62 -30.47
N ARG A 669 10.64 -50.00 -29.52
CA ARG A 669 10.60 -50.42 -28.11
C ARG A 669 9.22 -50.23 -27.49
N TRP A 670 8.54 -49.13 -27.78
CA TRP A 670 7.17 -48.88 -27.33
C TRP A 670 6.18 -49.91 -27.91
N TYR A 671 6.28 -50.23 -29.20
CA TYR A 671 5.42 -51.22 -29.85
C TYR A 671 5.62 -52.64 -29.30
N ASN A 672 6.87 -52.98 -28.96
CA ASN A 672 7.22 -54.30 -28.42
C ASN A 672 6.99 -54.43 -26.91
N SER A 673 6.85 -53.33 -26.16
CA SER A 673 6.70 -53.36 -24.71
C SER A 673 5.40 -54.02 -24.26
N ASP A 674 5.44 -54.73 -23.12
CA ASP A 674 4.24 -55.37 -22.56
C ASP A 674 3.22 -54.35 -22.03
N ARG A 675 3.69 -53.15 -21.67
CA ARG A 675 2.86 -52.04 -21.17
C ARG A 675 1.93 -51.49 -22.25
N SER A 676 2.36 -51.44 -23.52
CA SER A 676 1.49 -51.05 -24.66
C SER A 676 0.49 -52.15 -25.06
N LYS A 677 0.74 -53.40 -24.64
CA LYS A 677 -0.08 -54.57 -24.97
C LYS A 677 -1.20 -54.87 -23.98
N GLN A 678 -1.06 -54.43 -22.73
CA GLN A 678 -2.00 -54.72 -21.65
C GLN A 678 -2.91 -53.53 -21.29
N LEU A 679 -2.74 -52.38 -21.96
CA LEU A 679 -3.64 -51.23 -21.86
C LEU A 679 -5.00 -51.56 -22.53
N GLY A 680 -6.09 -51.03 -21.97
CA GLY A 680 -7.48 -51.41 -22.29
C GLY A 680 -7.88 -51.51 -23.77
N PRO A 681 -9.08 -52.03 -24.09
CA PRO A 681 -9.46 -52.42 -25.46
C PRO A 681 -9.36 -51.29 -26.49
N SER A 682 -9.59 -50.03 -26.08
CA SER A 682 -9.45 -48.81 -26.89
C SER A 682 -7.98 -48.50 -27.24
N ALA A 683 -7.07 -48.57 -26.27
CA ALA A 683 -5.64 -48.31 -26.44
C ALA A 683 -4.96 -49.37 -27.32
N THR A 684 -5.40 -50.63 -27.22
CA THR A 684 -4.94 -51.73 -28.08
C THR A 684 -5.37 -51.50 -29.54
N ALA A 685 -6.60 -51.02 -29.78
CA ALA A 685 -7.08 -50.69 -31.12
C ALA A 685 -6.33 -49.52 -31.77
N LEU A 686 -5.84 -48.55 -30.99
CA LEU A 686 -4.98 -47.46 -31.48
C LEU A 686 -3.59 -47.96 -31.87
N ARG A 687 -3.00 -48.86 -31.07
CA ARG A 687 -1.74 -49.54 -31.41
C ARG A 687 -1.88 -50.36 -32.69
N ASP A 688 -2.99 -51.07 -32.87
CA ASP A 688 -3.24 -51.87 -34.07
C ASP A 688 -3.35 -51.00 -35.33
N LYS A 689 -3.81 -49.74 -35.23
CA LYS A 689 -3.78 -48.76 -36.34
C LYS A 689 -2.37 -48.23 -36.63
N ALA A 690 -1.50 -48.15 -35.63
CA ALA A 690 -0.10 -47.75 -35.81
C ALA A 690 0.74 -48.82 -36.53
N THR A 691 0.28 -50.07 -36.61
CA THR A 691 1.00 -51.17 -37.31
C THR A 691 1.31 -50.87 -38.77
N VAL A 692 0.45 -50.12 -39.47
CA VAL A 692 0.66 -49.71 -40.87
C VAL A 692 1.83 -48.73 -40.97
N PHE A 693 1.98 -47.85 -40.00
CA PHE A 693 3.09 -46.89 -39.95
C PHE A 693 4.41 -47.55 -39.54
N ILE A 694 4.35 -48.52 -38.62
CA ILE A 694 5.53 -49.29 -38.19
C ILE A 694 6.06 -50.16 -39.32
N LYS A 695 5.19 -50.79 -40.13
CA LYS A 695 5.62 -51.53 -41.32
C LYS A 695 6.32 -50.62 -42.33
N TRP A 696 5.82 -49.40 -42.51
CA TRP A 696 6.47 -48.41 -43.37
C TRP A 696 7.86 -48.01 -42.84
N LEU A 697 8.01 -47.81 -41.51
CA LEU A 697 9.32 -47.55 -40.90
C LEU A 697 10.30 -48.72 -41.09
N GLN A 698 9.83 -49.97 -40.99
CA GLN A 698 10.66 -51.17 -41.23
C GLN A 698 11.11 -51.31 -42.69
N GLU A 699 10.23 -50.99 -43.64
CA GLU A 699 10.54 -51.00 -45.07
C GLU A 699 11.53 -49.88 -45.43
N ALA A 700 11.45 -48.71 -44.77
CA ALA A 700 12.39 -47.60 -44.97
C ALA A 700 13.79 -47.88 -44.38
N GLU A 701 13.87 -48.55 -43.22
CA GLU A 701 15.14 -48.97 -42.61
C GLU A 701 15.90 -50.00 -43.47
N GLU A 702 15.17 -50.94 -44.09
CA GLU A 702 15.76 -51.93 -45.00
C GLU A 702 16.34 -51.25 -46.27
N GLU A 703 15.69 -50.21 -46.81
CA GLU A 703 16.17 -49.45 -47.98
C GLU A 703 17.41 -48.58 -47.67
N ASP A 704 17.49 -47.93 -46.50
CA ASP A 704 18.67 -47.12 -46.12
C ASP A 704 19.89 -48.00 -45.77
N SER A 705 19.68 -49.23 -45.27
CA SER A 705 20.77 -50.17 -44.98
C SER A 705 21.45 -50.74 -46.23
N ASP A 706 20.73 -50.77 -47.36
CA ASP A 706 21.25 -51.23 -48.64
C ASP A 706 22.07 -50.14 -49.38
N GLU A 707 21.96 -48.86 -49.00
CA GLU A 707 22.77 -47.75 -49.56
C GLU A 707 24.14 -47.56 -48.88
N ASP A 708 24.31 -48.00 -47.63
CA ASP A 708 25.59 -47.90 -46.88
C ASP A 708 26.59 -49.03 -47.22
N ASP A 709 26.18 -50.04 -47.99
CA ASP A 709 26.99 -51.20 -48.42
C ASP A 709 27.40 -51.17 -49.93
N GLU A 710 27.23 -50.05 -50.64
CA GLU A 710 27.86 -49.74 -51.96
C GLU A 710 28.97 -48.67 -51.86
#